data_AF-A0A7E6D1B7-F1
#
_entry.id   AF-A0A7E6D1B7-F1
#
_cell.length_a   1.000
_cell.length_b   1.000
_cell.length_c   1.000
_cell.angle_alpha   90.00
_cell.angle_beta   90.00
_cell.angle_gamma   90.00
#
_symmetry.space_group_name_H-M   'P 1'
#
loop_
_entity.id
_entity.type
_entity.pdbx_description
1 polymer ?
#
loop_
_entity_poly.entity_id
_entity_poly.type
_entity_poly.pdbx_seq_one_letter_code
_entity_poly.pdbx_strand_id
1 'polypeptide(L)'
;MGREAEWPPATLAVAATLTAAGVPDGHVCPSAMGLRVPDTTVRAGDFVLEKRLSPSALTAGRCRELLLLCFSGFLIGRFLEVSVVSAEEALVAAREPFLWRKSRSPQAPAPAPMKSTVVVTTQKRNLRRQLPSFLPQYPIPDRLKKCVEQKIDILTFQPLLAERLSVTNYKEKFSTLLWLEEIHAEVELREYSMSGVTLKRSGDLLVLEVPGLAESRPSLYAGDKLVLKTQEYHGHVVEYVGYVVKIHEEDVTLKLNPEFEQAYNFEPMDVEFTYNRTTSRRCHFALEQAVHLGVKVLFPEEVILQSPQVTGGWNHAQDPGDDGPPAHQNRKAVKDQLKPAADTGPVGAQDTLGPAAFAAGMSRLGACGPAGGAGTAGHGQKRRHRHRHLGSEHRTPTVLAPLLRPGGEARAPEAREEEFFNPLLNENQRLAVRRILSGDCRPLPYILFGPPGTGKTVTIIEAVLQVYHALPDSRILVCAPSNSAADLVCLRLHESRLLQPGTMVRVNATCRLEETVIEAIKAYCKDGEDIWKASRFRIIITTCSSAGLFYQIGVRVGHFTHVFVDEAGQASEPECLIPLGLVSDVGGQIVLAGDPMQLGPVIKSRLAMAYGLNVSLLERLMSRPVYLRDEDAFGACGAYNPLLVTKLVKNYRSHAALLALPSRLFYHKELEVCADPEVAASLGGWERLPRKGFPLLFHGVRGSEAREGRSPSWFNPAEAVQVLRYCCLLARSLSSQVSPQDIGVITPYRKQVEKIKILLRNVDLTDIKVGSVEEFQGQEHLVIIISTVRSNEDEFEDDRYFLGFLSNSKRFNVAVTRPKALLIVLGNPYVLVRDPCFGALLEYSITNGVYTGCDLPPELRSLQK
;
A
#
# COMPACT_ATOMS: atom_id res chain seq x y z
N MET A 1 -43.76 -33.45 3.49
CA MET A 1 -44.64 -32.37 3.99
C MET A 1 -43.77 -31.14 4.19
N GLY A 2 -44.11 -30.02 3.58
CA GLY A 2 -43.32 -28.79 3.70
C GLY A 2 -43.75 -27.95 4.91
N ARG A 3 -42.80 -27.16 5.42
CA ARG A 3 -43.06 -25.83 5.98
C ARG A 3 -42.03 -24.90 5.38
N GLU A 4 -42.47 -23.99 4.52
CA GLU A 4 -41.62 -22.87 4.12
C GLU A 4 -41.43 -21.97 5.34
N ALA A 5 -40.23 -21.42 5.50
CA ALA A 5 -39.94 -20.48 6.58
C ALA A 5 -40.47 -19.10 6.16
N GLU A 6 -41.78 -18.89 6.32
CA GLU A 6 -42.38 -17.56 6.23
C GLU A 6 -41.73 -16.65 7.28
N TRP A 7 -41.07 -15.58 6.80
CA TRP A 7 -40.57 -14.52 7.68
C TRP A 7 -41.74 -13.58 8.01
N PRO A 8 -41.79 -13.00 9.23
CA PRO A 8 -42.83 -12.06 9.58
C PRO A 8 -42.81 -10.84 8.62
N PRO A 9 -43.99 -10.29 8.25
CA PRO A 9 -44.07 -9.16 7.34
C PRO A 9 -43.34 -7.93 7.92
N ALA A 10 -42.58 -7.23 7.08
CA ALA A 10 -41.83 -6.05 7.50
C ALA A 10 -42.76 -4.94 8.03
N THR A 11 -42.49 -4.46 9.25
CA THR A 11 -43.30 -3.46 9.93
C THR A 11 -43.23 -2.11 9.22
N LEU A 12 -44.30 -1.76 8.50
CA LEU A 12 -44.30 -0.66 7.54
C LEU A 12 -44.56 0.70 8.22
N ALA A 13 -43.48 1.34 8.70
CA ALA A 13 -43.52 2.64 9.35
C ALA A 13 -43.67 3.82 8.36
N VAL A 14 -44.91 4.16 8.00
CA VAL A 14 -45.21 5.30 7.09
C VAL A 14 -45.03 6.65 7.79
N ALA A 15 -43.83 7.22 7.70
CA ALA A 15 -43.54 8.59 8.13
C ALA A 15 -43.83 9.62 7.01
N ALA A 16 -45.11 9.95 6.80
CA ALA A 16 -45.54 10.91 5.77
C ALA A 16 -45.37 12.38 6.22
N THR A 17 -44.16 12.93 6.09
CA THR A 17 -43.85 14.31 6.49
C THR A 17 -44.27 15.33 5.42
N LEU A 18 -45.48 15.90 5.56
CA LEU A 18 -45.96 16.98 4.69
C LEU A 18 -45.35 18.34 5.06
N THR A 19 -44.24 18.71 4.41
CA THR A 19 -43.72 20.09 4.46
C THR A 19 -44.33 20.96 3.35
N ALA A 20 -44.74 22.16 3.73
CA ALA A 20 -45.21 23.20 2.81
C ALA A 20 -44.07 24.20 2.56
N ALA A 21 -43.61 24.26 1.31
CA ALA A 21 -42.76 25.32 0.80
C ALA A 21 -43.51 26.06 -0.32
N GLY A 22 -43.34 27.39 -0.38
CA GLY A 22 -44.03 28.24 -1.36
C GLY A 22 -43.45 28.15 -2.76
N VAL A 23 -44.27 28.48 -3.77
CA VAL A 23 -43.90 28.52 -5.19
C VAL A 23 -43.78 29.98 -5.63
N PRO A 24 -42.71 30.37 -6.34
CA PRO A 24 -42.69 31.54 -7.22
C PRO A 24 -43.09 31.15 -8.67
N ASP A 25 -43.84 32.01 -9.35
CA ASP A 25 -44.40 31.75 -10.69
C ASP A 25 -43.36 31.73 -11.83
N GLY A 26 -43.69 31.04 -12.95
CA GLY A 26 -42.93 31.22 -14.20
C GLY A 26 -43.16 30.23 -15.35
N HIS A 27 -44.07 30.58 -16.28
CA HIS A 27 -44.12 30.15 -17.69
C HIS A 27 -44.46 28.67 -18.06
N VAL A 28 -44.84 28.50 -19.34
CA VAL A 28 -45.56 27.35 -19.91
C VAL A 28 -45.10 27.09 -21.35
N CYS A 29 -44.81 25.82 -21.72
CA CYS A 29 -45.00 25.24 -23.06
C CYS A 29 -44.83 23.70 -23.03
N PRO A 30 -45.28 22.92 -24.06
CA PRO A 30 -45.99 21.67 -23.76
C PRO A 30 -45.47 20.37 -24.44
N SER A 31 -46.21 19.30 -24.15
CA SER A 31 -46.44 18.05 -24.93
C SER A 31 -45.60 16.80 -24.61
N ALA A 32 -46.30 15.81 -24.03
CA ALA A 32 -46.17 14.39 -24.32
C ALA A 32 -47.50 13.68 -23.94
N MET A 33 -47.85 12.61 -24.66
CA MET A 33 -49.17 11.95 -24.62
C MET A 33 -49.65 11.47 -23.24
N GLY A 34 -50.95 11.54 -22.98
CA GLY A 34 -51.60 10.97 -21.79
C GLY A 34 -52.60 9.85 -22.11
N LEU A 35 -52.86 8.96 -21.14
CA LEU A 35 -54.01 8.06 -21.19
C LEU A 35 -55.30 8.80 -20.79
N ARG A 36 -56.41 8.47 -21.46
CA ARG A 36 -57.75 8.93 -21.06
C ARG A 36 -58.39 7.95 -20.07
N VAL A 37 -59.14 8.50 -19.12
CA VAL A 37 -60.14 7.81 -18.31
C VAL A 37 -61.52 8.41 -18.69
N PRO A 38 -62.62 7.63 -18.76
CA PRO A 38 -63.91 8.14 -19.23
C PRO A 38 -64.55 9.20 -18.32
N ASP A 39 -65.45 10.01 -18.89
CA ASP A 39 -66.10 11.13 -18.21
C ASP A 39 -66.81 10.73 -16.91
N THR A 40 -66.44 11.38 -15.80
CA THR A 40 -67.17 11.31 -14.53
C THR A 40 -67.26 12.70 -13.92
N THR A 41 -68.38 13.39 -14.13
CA THR A 41 -68.66 14.69 -13.52
C THR A 41 -68.97 14.53 -12.03
N VAL A 42 -68.04 14.92 -11.16
CA VAL A 42 -68.19 14.90 -9.70
C VAL A 42 -67.93 16.30 -9.13
N ARG A 43 -68.68 16.68 -8.09
CA ARG A 43 -68.59 18.02 -7.45
C ARG A 43 -67.41 18.11 -6.47
N ALA A 44 -66.96 19.33 -6.21
CA ALA A 44 -65.89 19.60 -5.24
C ALA A 44 -66.33 19.27 -3.80
N GLY A 45 -65.62 18.33 -3.18
CA GLY A 45 -65.77 17.90 -1.79
C GLY A 45 -64.91 16.66 -1.54
N ASP A 46 -63.97 16.76 -0.60
CA ASP A 46 -63.22 15.67 0.05
C ASP A 46 -62.63 14.56 -0.86
N PHE A 47 -61.53 14.87 -1.54
CA PHE A 47 -60.66 13.85 -2.15
C PHE A 47 -59.78 13.15 -1.10
N VAL A 48 -60.18 11.96 -0.64
CA VAL A 48 -59.30 11.02 0.05
C VAL A 48 -58.76 10.00 -0.97
N LEU A 49 -57.51 10.17 -1.39
CA LEU A 49 -56.88 9.36 -2.45
C LEU A 49 -56.22 8.10 -1.86
N GLU A 50 -57.03 7.12 -1.43
CA GLU A 50 -56.57 5.88 -0.77
C GLU A 50 -55.85 4.92 -1.74
N LYS A 51 -54.58 5.20 -2.09
CA LYS A 51 -53.70 4.27 -2.81
C LYS A 51 -53.26 3.13 -1.88
N ARG A 52 -54.03 2.05 -1.82
CA ARG A 52 -53.64 0.82 -1.13
C ARG A 52 -52.37 0.23 -1.72
N LEU A 53 -51.25 0.43 -1.05
CA LEU A 53 -49.99 -0.27 -1.32
C LEU A 53 -50.15 -1.73 -0.86
N SER A 54 -50.23 -2.65 -1.81
CA SER A 54 -50.15 -4.10 -1.53
C SER A 54 -48.73 -4.47 -1.09
N PRO A 55 -48.51 -5.05 0.10
CA PRO A 55 -47.18 -5.30 0.63
C PRO A 55 -46.52 -6.51 -0.04
N SER A 56 -45.90 -6.29 -1.20
CA SER A 56 -45.07 -7.26 -1.92
C SER A 56 -43.65 -6.73 -2.15
N ALA A 57 -43.10 -6.00 -1.16
CA ALA A 57 -41.75 -5.46 -1.20
C ALA A 57 -40.71 -6.57 -0.94
N LEU A 58 -40.07 -7.05 -2.01
CA LEU A 58 -39.03 -8.09 -1.97
C LEU A 58 -37.66 -7.58 -1.43
N THR A 59 -37.51 -6.26 -1.27
CA THR A 59 -36.27 -5.59 -0.86
C THR A 59 -36.55 -4.40 0.05
N ALA A 60 -35.61 -4.10 0.95
CA ALA A 60 -35.60 -2.89 1.78
C ALA A 60 -34.89 -1.74 1.06
N GLY A 61 -35.18 -0.49 1.43
CA GLY A 61 -34.59 0.70 0.81
C GLY A 61 -35.58 1.86 0.64
N ARG A 62 -35.13 2.92 -0.03
CA ARG A 62 -35.86 4.17 -0.25
C ARG A 62 -36.24 4.34 -1.72
N CYS A 63 -37.51 4.53 -2.02
CA CYS A 63 -38.00 4.90 -3.35
C CYS A 63 -38.56 6.33 -3.32
N ARG A 64 -38.27 7.11 -4.36
CA ARG A 64 -38.76 8.48 -4.55
C ARG A 64 -39.38 8.62 -5.93
N GLU A 65 -40.71 8.62 -5.99
CA GLU A 65 -41.51 8.76 -7.22
C GLU A 65 -42.09 10.18 -7.33
N LEU A 66 -42.24 10.69 -8.55
CA LEU A 66 -42.93 11.96 -8.79
C LEU A 66 -44.41 11.71 -9.08
N LEU A 67 -45.27 11.92 -8.07
CA LEU A 67 -46.72 11.93 -8.25
C LEU A 67 -47.13 13.22 -8.99
N LEU A 68 -47.73 13.07 -10.16
CA LEU A 68 -48.30 14.17 -10.95
C LEU A 68 -49.82 14.17 -10.80
N LEU A 69 -50.35 15.16 -10.08
CA LEU A 69 -51.79 15.40 -9.95
C LEU A 69 -52.22 16.40 -11.03
N CYS A 70 -52.85 15.88 -12.09
CA CYS A 70 -53.34 16.68 -13.21
C CYS A 70 -54.75 17.22 -12.94
N PHE A 71 -54.92 18.54 -12.96
CA PHE A 71 -56.20 19.23 -12.88
C PHE A 71 -56.51 19.94 -14.20
N SER A 72 -57.76 20.36 -14.40
CA SER A 72 -58.25 20.91 -15.68
C SER A 72 -57.60 22.24 -16.11
N GLY A 73 -56.79 22.89 -15.26
CA GLY A 73 -56.06 24.12 -15.60
C GLY A 73 -54.64 24.23 -15.02
N PHE A 74 -54.16 23.22 -14.28
CA PHE A 74 -52.81 23.20 -13.68
C PHE A 74 -52.39 21.77 -13.30
N LEU A 75 -51.12 21.58 -12.97
CA LEU A 75 -50.54 20.27 -12.68
C LEU A 75 -49.63 20.36 -11.45
N ILE A 76 -49.93 19.60 -10.39
CA ILE A 76 -49.15 19.59 -9.15
C ILE A 76 -48.24 18.36 -9.14
N GLY A 77 -46.93 18.59 -9.22
CA GLY A 77 -45.92 17.59 -8.91
C GLY A 77 -45.64 17.51 -7.41
N ARG A 78 -45.67 16.31 -6.84
CA ARG A 78 -45.18 16.03 -5.47
C ARG A 78 -44.32 14.77 -5.49
N PHE A 79 -43.11 14.85 -4.96
CA PHE A 79 -42.33 13.66 -4.70
C PHE A 79 -42.97 12.88 -3.54
N LEU A 80 -43.43 11.66 -3.81
CA LEU A 80 -43.71 10.66 -2.80
C LEU A 80 -42.41 9.95 -2.47
N GLU A 81 -42.11 9.82 -1.19
CA GLU A 81 -40.90 9.15 -0.72
C GLU A 81 -41.27 8.06 0.28
N VAL A 82 -40.94 6.82 -0.07
CA VAL A 82 -41.30 5.62 0.68
C VAL A 82 -40.01 4.95 1.15
N SER A 83 -39.85 4.83 2.47
CA SER A 83 -38.72 4.13 3.09
C SER A 83 -39.20 2.82 3.71
N VAL A 84 -38.69 1.69 3.21
CA VAL A 84 -38.94 0.35 3.76
C VAL A 84 -37.71 -0.04 4.57
N VAL A 85 -37.86 -0.09 5.89
CA VAL A 85 -36.77 -0.30 6.87
C VAL A 85 -37.00 -1.63 7.60
N SER A 86 -35.96 -2.46 7.70
CA SER A 86 -36.01 -3.74 8.42
C SER A 86 -35.76 -3.60 9.93
N ALA A 87 -36.11 -4.64 10.69
CA ALA A 87 -35.83 -4.68 12.13
C ALA A 87 -34.32 -4.67 12.42
N GLU A 88 -33.51 -5.29 11.56
CA GLU A 88 -32.06 -5.31 11.64
C GLU A 88 -31.44 -3.93 11.36
N GLU A 89 -32.03 -3.12 10.46
CA GLU A 89 -31.58 -1.74 10.22
C GLU A 89 -31.76 -0.87 11.46
N ALA A 90 -32.83 -1.09 12.23
CA ALA A 90 -33.05 -0.40 13.51
C ALA A 90 -31.99 -0.76 14.57
N LEU A 91 -31.38 -1.95 14.53
CA LEU A 91 -30.28 -2.34 15.43
C LEU A 91 -28.98 -1.56 15.17
N VAL A 92 -28.74 -1.18 13.91
CA VAL A 92 -27.54 -0.45 13.46
C VAL A 92 -27.73 1.04 13.22
N ALA A 93 -28.95 1.56 13.33
CA ALA A 93 -29.26 2.99 13.22
C ALA A 93 -28.36 3.88 14.10
N ALA A 94 -28.28 5.17 13.77
CA ALA A 94 -27.52 6.15 14.54
C ALA A 94 -28.16 6.36 15.91
N ARG A 95 -27.46 6.00 16.99
CA ARG A 95 -27.95 6.16 18.38
C ARG A 95 -27.86 7.60 18.87
N GLU A 96 -26.89 8.36 18.36
CA GLU A 96 -26.67 9.76 18.68
C GLU A 96 -26.38 10.56 17.40
N PRO A 97 -26.93 11.78 17.24
CA PRO A 97 -26.63 12.65 16.11
C PRO A 97 -25.15 13.07 16.12
N PHE A 98 -24.57 13.25 14.93
CA PHE A 98 -23.15 13.63 14.81
C PHE A 98 -22.88 15.05 15.33
N LEU A 99 -21.96 15.17 16.29
CA LEU A 99 -21.53 16.43 16.91
C LEU A 99 -20.09 16.76 16.52
N TRP A 100 -19.90 17.86 15.80
CA TRP A 100 -18.57 18.36 15.46
C TRP A 100 -17.83 18.84 16.71
N ARG A 101 -16.64 18.27 16.97
CA ARG A 101 -15.77 18.71 18.08
C ARG A 101 -15.32 20.15 17.80
N LYS A 102 -15.92 21.14 18.47
CA LYS A 102 -15.34 22.48 18.56
C LYS A 102 -13.94 22.33 19.13
N SER A 103 -12.93 22.78 18.39
CA SER A 103 -11.55 22.82 18.87
C SER A 103 -11.53 23.60 20.19
N ARG A 104 -10.97 23.01 21.26
CA ARG A 104 -10.53 23.82 22.39
C ARG A 104 -9.46 24.75 21.83
N SER A 105 -9.68 26.06 21.90
CA SER A 105 -8.64 27.03 21.57
C SER A 105 -7.37 26.67 22.34
N PRO A 106 -6.19 26.63 21.70
CA PRO A 106 -4.95 26.37 22.42
C PRO A 106 -4.79 27.48 23.46
N GLN A 107 -4.92 27.11 24.75
CA GLN A 107 -4.59 28.03 25.83
C GLN A 107 -3.12 28.40 25.70
N ALA A 108 -2.81 29.69 25.88
CA ALA A 108 -1.42 30.15 25.85
C ALA A 108 -0.59 29.34 26.86
N PRO A 109 0.68 29.01 26.54
CA PRO A 109 1.51 28.19 27.41
C PRO A 109 1.66 28.87 28.77
N ALA A 110 1.09 28.25 29.81
CA ALA A 110 1.32 28.63 31.19
C ALA A 110 2.84 28.52 31.51
N PRO A 111 3.37 29.35 32.43
CA PRO A 111 4.77 29.23 32.86
C PRO A 111 5.03 27.81 33.35
N ALA A 112 6.10 27.19 32.84
CA ALA A 112 6.34 25.77 33.09
C ALA A 112 6.60 25.52 34.60
N PRO A 113 5.85 24.61 35.27
CA PRO A 113 6.10 24.24 36.65
C PRO A 113 7.45 23.52 36.79
N MET A 114 7.93 23.39 38.03
CA MET A 114 9.29 22.92 38.32
C MET A 114 9.41 21.39 38.11
N LYS A 115 9.71 20.99 36.87
CA LYS A 115 9.64 19.60 36.41
C LYS A 115 10.67 18.67 37.05
N SER A 116 10.20 17.81 37.94
CA SER A 116 10.91 16.64 38.45
C SER A 116 10.57 15.39 37.63
N THR A 117 11.07 15.30 36.39
CA THR A 117 10.83 14.12 35.53
C THR A 117 11.53 12.87 36.09
N VAL A 118 10.77 12.00 36.75
CA VAL A 118 11.25 10.75 37.35
C VAL A 118 11.41 9.67 36.26
N VAL A 119 12.51 9.74 35.50
CA VAL A 119 12.86 8.77 34.44
C VAL A 119 13.39 7.46 35.05
N VAL A 120 12.57 6.75 35.80
CA VAL A 120 12.89 5.40 36.30
C VAL A 120 12.62 4.38 35.18
N THR A 121 13.55 4.34 34.22
CA THR A 121 13.58 3.28 33.21
C THR A 121 14.31 2.05 33.73
N THR A 122 13.67 1.32 34.66
CA THR A 122 14.04 -0.05 35.05
C THR A 122 13.72 -1.08 33.95
N GLN A 123 13.77 -0.66 32.67
CA GLN A 123 13.80 -1.58 31.55
C GLN A 123 15.07 -2.43 31.66
N LYS A 124 14.90 -3.68 32.11
CA LYS A 124 15.57 -4.81 31.46
C LYS A 124 15.08 -4.88 29.99
N ARG A 125 15.54 -3.93 29.16
CA ARG A 125 15.67 -4.16 27.72
C ARG A 125 16.41 -5.47 27.60
N ASN A 126 15.92 -6.42 26.80
CA ASN A 126 16.56 -7.72 26.62
C ASN A 126 18.07 -7.51 26.45
N LEU A 127 18.86 -7.92 27.45
CA LEU A 127 20.25 -7.43 27.61
C LEU A 127 21.15 -7.81 26.43
N ARG A 128 20.70 -8.78 25.62
CA ARG A 128 21.25 -9.21 24.33
C ARG A 128 21.09 -8.22 23.17
N ARG A 129 20.31 -7.13 23.32
CA ARG A 129 19.95 -6.20 22.23
C ARG A 129 20.28 -4.73 22.50
N GLN A 130 21.35 -4.42 23.24
CA GLN A 130 21.87 -3.05 23.30
C GLN A 130 22.71 -2.71 22.06
N LEU A 131 22.06 -2.15 21.03
CA LEU A 131 22.76 -1.45 19.94
C LEU A 131 22.86 0.05 20.27
N PRO A 132 24.01 0.71 20.05
CA PRO A 132 24.09 2.16 20.16
C PRO A 132 23.26 2.84 19.05
N SER A 133 22.49 3.86 19.41
CA SER A 133 21.60 4.54 18.45
C SER A 133 22.36 5.57 17.60
N PHE A 134 23.21 5.09 16.68
CA PHE A 134 24.04 5.93 15.80
C PHE A 134 23.26 6.77 14.76
N LEU A 135 21.95 6.54 14.59
CA LEU A 135 21.11 7.36 13.71
C LEU A 135 21.06 8.82 14.19
N PRO A 136 21.30 9.82 13.32
CA PRO A 136 21.10 11.23 13.66
C PRO A 136 19.65 11.55 14.06
N GLN A 137 19.44 12.74 14.62
CA GLN A 137 18.13 13.14 15.19
C GLN A 137 17.16 13.73 14.16
N TYR A 138 17.64 14.25 13.03
CA TYR A 138 16.85 14.91 11.97
C TYR A 138 15.70 15.78 12.52
N PRO A 139 16.00 16.81 13.34
CA PRO A 139 14.95 17.65 13.93
C PRO A 139 14.16 18.37 12.83
N ILE A 140 12.85 18.51 13.03
CA ILE A 140 11.97 19.30 12.16
C ILE A 140 12.46 20.75 12.18
N PRO A 141 12.70 21.41 11.02
CA PRO A 141 13.09 22.82 11.00
C PRO A 141 12.00 23.73 11.58
N ASP A 142 12.35 24.62 12.51
CA ASP A 142 11.39 25.51 13.19
C ASP A 142 10.55 26.37 12.23
N ARG A 143 11.15 26.80 11.10
CA ARG A 143 10.45 27.57 10.05
C ARG A 143 9.37 26.73 9.37
N LEU A 144 9.67 25.47 9.07
CA LEU A 144 8.72 24.52 8.46
C LEU A 144 7.56 24.23 9.40
N LYS A 145 7.86 23.97 10.69
CA LYS A 145 6.85 23.72 11.72
C LYS A 145 5.91 24.92 11.90
N LYS A 146 6.47 26.13 12.06
CA LYS A 146 5.67 27.37 12.17
C LYS A 146 4.83 27.65 10.93
N CYS A 147 5.34 27.41 9.72
CA CYS A 147 4.59 27.56 8.48
C CYS A 147 3.32 26.69 8.46
N VAL A 148 3.44 25.41 8.85
CA VAL A 148 2.30 24.48 8.88
C VAL A 148 1.33 24.81 10.02
N GLU A 149 1.84 25.13 11.21
CA GLU A 149 1.02 25.52 12.37
C GLU A 149 0.23 26.82 12.11
N GLN A 150 0.81 27.77 11.38
CA GLN A 150 0.18 29.04 10.99
C GLN A 150 -0.62 28.96 9.67
N LYS A 151 -0.64 27.79 9.00
CA LYS A 151 -1.31 27.55 7.70
C LYS A 151 -0.88 28.52 6.58
N ILE A 152 0.39 28.95 6.60
CA ILE A 152 0.97 29.77 5.52
C ILE A 152 1.28 28.85 4.32
N ASP A 153 1.28 29.39 3.10
CA ASP A 153 1.71 28.64 1.92
C ASP A 153 3.16 28.18 2.06
N ILE A 154 3.31 26.85 2.01
CA ILE A 154 4.56 26.12 2.14
C ILE A 154 5.59 26.49 1.05
N LEU A 155 5.15 26.87 -0.16
CA LEU A 155 6.06 27.25 -1.24
C LEU A 155 6.79 28.57 -0.95
N THR A 156 6.23 29.43 -0.12
CA THR A 156 6.90 30.65 0.40
C THR A 156 8.19 30.33 1.16
N PHE A 157 8.24 29.17 1.83
CA PHE A 157 9.38 28.75 2.65
C PHE A 157 10.23 27.66 2.02
N GLN A 158 9.66 26.83 1.14
CA GLN A 158 10.35 25.71 0.52
C GLN A 158 9.93 25.53 -0.95
N PRO A 159 10.37 26.45 -1.85
CA PRO A 159 9.98 26.43 -3.26
C PRO A 159 10.42 25.16 -4.01
N LEU A 160 11.46 24.47 -3.54
CA LEU A 160 11.92 23.18 -4.11
C LEU A 160 10.88 22.06 -4.09
N LEU A 161 9.79 22.21 -3.32
CA LEU A 161 8.65 21.31 -3.41
C LEU A 161 7.93 21.39 -4.77
N ALA A 162 7.89 22.56 -5.42
CA ALA A 162 7.33 22.73 -6.75
C ALA A 162 8.29 22.32 -7.89
N GLU A 163 9.60 22.23 -7.62
CA GLU A 163 10.60 21.84 -8.62
C GLU A 163 10.41 20.38 -9.09
N ARG A 164 10.83 20.11 -10.34
CA ARG A 164 10.99 18.73 -10.82
C ARG A 164 12.08 18.03 -10.00
N LEU A 165 11.83 16.78 -9.63
CA LEU A 165 12.78 15.97 -8.86
C LEU A 165 14.05 15.73 -9.68
N SER A 166 15.21 16.06 -9.10
CA SER A 166 16.54 15.94 -9.69
C SER A 166 17.52 15.37 -8.66
N VAL A 167 18.72 14.96 -9.10
CA VAL A 167 19.77 14.44 -8.19
C VAL A 167 20.16 15.47 -7.12
N THR A 168 20.13 16.76 -7.45
CA THR A 168 20.53 17.84 -6.53
C THR A 168 19.47 18.15 -5.47
N ASN A 169 18.18 18.20 -5.82
CA ASN A 169 17.10 18.50 -4.86
C ASN A 169 16.53 17.26 -4.15
N TYR A 170 16.92 16.03 -4.57
CA TYR A 170 16.39 14.75 -4.07
C TYR A 170 16.31 14.65 -2.54
N LYS A 171 17.46 14.81 -1.85
CA LYS A 171 17.57 14.68 -0.39
C LYS A 171 16.70 15.70 0.34
N GLU A 172 16.73 16.95 -0.11
CA GLU A 172 16.05 18.06 0.55
C GLU A 172 14.54 18.01 0.34
N LYS A 173 14.10 17.68 -0.88
CA LYS A 173 12.69 17.47 -1.22
C LYS A 173 12.11 16.35 -0.37
N PHE A 174 12.67 15.13 -0.42
CA PHE A 174 12.13 14.03 0.36
C PHE A 174 12.28 14.21 1.88
N SER A 175 13.34 14.86 2.38
CA SER A 175 13.42 15.21 3.81
C SER A 175 12.32 16.18 4.22
N THR A 176 11.98 17.16 3.38
CA THR A 176 10.84 18.06 3.63
C THR A 176 9.53 17.28 3.69
N LEU A 177 9.32 16.34 2.75
CA LEU A 177 8.10 15.51 2.72
C LEU A 177 7.98 14.64 3.98
N LEU A 178 9.07 14.04 4.46
CA LEU A 178 9.10 13.30 5.72
C LEU A 178 8.77 14.19 6.92
N TRP A 179 9.32 15.39 7.01
CA TRP A 179 8.97 16.35 8.07
C TRP A 179 7.51 16.82 7.96
N LEU A 180 6.95 16.97 6.77
CA LEU A 180 5.53 17.32 6.56
C LEU A 180 4.57 16.20 6.98
N GLU A 181 4.98 14.93 6.86
CA GLU A 181 4.26 13.79 7.44
C GLU A 181 4.42 13.73 8.96
N GLU A 182 5.63 13.97 9.47
CA GLU A 182 5.93 13.95 10.90
C GLU A 182 5.21 15.08 11.68
N ILE A 183 5.14 16.30 11.13
CA ILE A 183 4.32 17.39 11.69
C ILE A 183 2.84 17.00 11.71
N HIS A 184 2.33 16.38 10.64
CA HIS A 184 0.94 15.95 10.60
C HIS A 184 0.64 14.87 11.65
N ALA A 185 1.53 13.90 11.82
CA ALA A 185 1.41 12.87 12.85
C ALA A 185 1.53 13.44 14.28
N GLU A 186 2.43 14.42 14.52
CA GLU A 186 2.48 15.15 15.80
C GLU A 186 1.15 15.86 16.10
N VAL A 187 0.54 16.51 15.11
CA VAL A 187 -0.73 17.23 15.28
C VAL A 187 -1.88 16.25 15.51
N GLU A 188 -2.00 15.19 14.69
CA GLU A 188 -3.02 14.14 14.87
C GLU A 188 -2.92 13.52 16.27
N LEU A 189 -1.72 13.16 16.74
CA LEU A 189 -1.54 12.57 18.08
C LEU A 189 -1.89 13.54 19.21
N ARG A 190 -1.58 14.84 19.08
CA ARG A 190 -1.93 15.87 20.09
C ARG A 190 -3.43 16.12 20.19
N GLU A 191 -4.21 15.94 19.12
CA GLU A 191 -5.68 16.06 19.19
C GLU A 191 -6.30 15.01 20.12
N TYR A 192 -5.64 13.87 20.31
CA TYR A 192 -6.08 12.78 21.17
C TYR A 192 -5.41 12.75 22.56
N SER A 193 -4.57 13.73 22.90
CA SER A 193 -4.11 13.88 24.29
C SER A 193 -5.29 14.06 25.24
N MET A 194 -5.26 13.36 26.38
CA MET A 194 -6.36 13.30 27.35
C MET A 194 -5.92 13.87 28.69
N SER A 195 -6.89 14.26 29.52
CA SER A 195 -6.64 14.81 30.86
C SER A 195 -7.60 14.25 31.88
N GLY A 196 -7.09 13.94 33.08
CA GLY A 196 -7.86 13.38 34.19
C GLY A 196 -8.49 12.01 33.94
N VAL A 197 -7.86 11.15 33.13
CA VAL A 197 -8.35 9.80 32.83
C VAL A 197 -7.76 8.75 33.79
N THR A 198 -8.61 7.81 34.20
CA THR A 198 -8.24 6.67 35.06
C THR A 198 -7.92 5.45 34.21
N LEU A 199 -6.87 4.70 34.56
CA LEU A 199 -6.50 3.45 33.90
C LEU A 199 -7.24 2.26 34.51
N LYS A 200 -7.76 1.37 33.66
CA LYS A 200 -8.33 0.09 34.07
C LYS A 200 -7.18 -0.89 34.37
N ARG A 201 -7.32 -1.81 35.34
CA ARG A 201 -6.36 -2.92 35.52
C ARG A 201 -6.80 -4.14 34.71
N SER A 202 -5.86 -4.84 34.07
CA SER A 202 -6.09 -6.09 33.34
C SER A 202 -4.89 -7.03 33.54
N GLY A 203 -4.98 -7.92 34.53
CA GLY A 203 -3.83 -8.67 35.03
C GLY A 203 -2.74 -7.73 35.56
N ASP A 204 -1.49 -8.03 35.22
CA ASP A 204 -0.30 -7.23 35.57
C ASP A 204 -0.08 -6.00 34.66
N LEU A 205 -1.09 -5.61 33.88
CA LEU A 205 -1.02 -4.52 32.90
C LEU A 205 -2.13 -3.49 33.13
N LEU A 206 -1.84 -2.25 32.76
CA LEU A 206 -2.78 -1.14 32.81
C LEU A 206 -3.38 -0.92 31.41
N VAL A 207 -4.66 -0.59 31.35
CA VAL A 207 -5.42 -0.40 30.12
C VAL A 207 -6.02 1.01 30.09
N LEU A 208 -5.76 1.71 29.00
CA LEU A 208 -6.26 3.06 28.72
C LEU A 208 -7.32 3.00 27.63
N GLU A 209 -8.52 3.47 27.91
CA GLU A 209 -9.55 3.70 26.90
C GLU A 209 -9.22 4.97 26.11
N VAL A 210 -9.15 4.88 24.78
CA VAL A 210 -8.78 5.98 23.88
C VAL A 210 -9.90 6.19 22.86
N PRO A 211 -10.82 7.15 23.09
CA PRO A 211 -11.97 7.37 22.21
C PRO A 211 -11.57 7.68 20.78
N GLY A 212 -12.09 6.90 19.82
CA GLY A 212 -11.72 6.98 18.41
C GLY A 212 -10.53 6.12 18.00
N LEU A 213 -9.83 5.44 18.92
CA LEU A 213 -8.69 4.59 18.55
C LEU A 213 -9.07 3.48 17.57
N ALA A 214 -10.27 2.89 17.71
CA ALA A 214 -10.80 1.94 16.75
C ALA A 214 -10.77 2.52 15.31
N GLU A 215 -10.93 3.84 15.18
CA GLU A 215 -10.84 4.66 13.96
C GLU A 215 -9.42 4.86 13.41
N SER A 216 -8.40 4.20 13.98
CA SER A 216 -6.97 4.43 13.71
C SER A 216 -6.55 5.89 13.93
N ARG A 217 -7.23 6.55 14.89
CA ARG A 217 -7.07 7.95 15.28
C ARG A 217 -7.21 8.05 16.81
N PRO A 218 -6.13 8.12 17.59
CA PRO A 218 -4.74 8.31 17.17
C PRO A 218 -4.17 7.09 16.44
N SER A 219 -3.17 7.32 15.59
CA SER A 219 -2.51 6.28 14.77
C SER A 219 -1.47 5.50 15.58
N LEU A 220 -1.92 4.78 16.62
CA LEU A 220 -1.04 4.05 17.53
C LEU A 220 -0.69 2.66 17.01
N TYR A 221 0.54 2.23 17.28
CA TYR A 221 1.06 0.89 17.01
C TYR A 221 1.68 0.27 18.28
N ALA A 222 1.79 -1.06 18.31
CA ALA A 222 2.53 -1.76 19.36
C ALA A 222 4.01 -1.33 19.36
N GLY A 223 4.50 -0.90 20.52
CA GLY A 223 5.81 -0.29 20.73
C GLY A 223 5.82 1.23 20.78
N ASP A 224 4.71 1.92 20.46
CA ASP A 224 4.66 3.38 20.55
C ASP A 224 4.70 3.86 21.99
N LYS A 225 5.28 5.05 22.19
CA LYS A 225 5.49 5.65 23.50
C LYS A 225 4.38 6.64 23.82
N LEU A 226 3.85 6.58 25.03
CA LEU A 226 3.08 7.66 25.64
C LEU A 226 3.75 8.15 26.95
N VAL A 227 3.30 9.30 27.42
CA VAL A 227 3.66 9.86 28.72
C VAL A 227 2.36 10.03 29.53
N LEU A 228 2.30 9.36 30.68
CA LEU A 228 1.29 9.64 31.70
C LEU A 228 1.84 10.75 32.61
N LYS A 229 0.98 11.65 33.07
CA LYS A 229 1.35 12.70 34.04
C LYS A 229 0.37 12.72 35.19
N THR A 230 0.87 12.84 36.41
CA THR A 230 -0.01 13.11 37.57
C THR A 230 -0.67 14.47 37.39
N GLN A 231 -1.90 14.63 37.89
CA GLN A 231 -2.45 15.98 38.08
C GLN A 231 -1.52 16.82 38.98
N GLU A 232 -1.49 18.13 38.73
CA GLU A 232 -0.56 19.04 39.38
C GLU A 232 -0.85 19.17 40.88
N TYR A 233 0.09 18.71 41.72
CA TYR A 233 -0.05 18.73 43.18
C TYR A 233 1.10 19.56 43.77
N HIS A 234 0.75 20.68 44.43
CA HIS A 234 1.71 21.67 44.94
C HIS A 234 2.76 22.16 43.91
N GLY A 235 2.41 22.26 42.62
CA GLY A 235 3.32 22.70 41.56
C GLY A 235 4.30 21.62 41.07
N HIS A 236 4.10 20.37 41.47
CA HIS A 236 4.84 19.21 40.97
C HIS A 236 3.95 18.33 40.07
N VAL A 237 4.57 17.82 39.00
CA VAL A 237 3.98 16.90 38.02
C VAL A 237 4.97 15.77 37.79
N VAL A 238 4.58 14.53 38.06
CA VAL A 238 5.41 13.34 37.82
C VAL A 238 5.04 12.75 36.47
N GLU A 239 6.02 12.62 35.57
CA GLU A 239 5.85 12.06 34.23
C GLU A 239 6.33 10.59 34.18
N TYR A 240 5.42 9.65 33.92
CA TYR A 240 5.72 8.23 33.73
C TYR A 240 5.71 7.87 32.23
N VAL A 241 6.68 7.08 31.77
CA VAL A 241 6.75 6.64 30.38
C VAL A 241 6.10 5.26 30.22
N GLY A 242 5.02 5.21 29.45
CA GLY A 242 4.35 3.97 29.05
C GLY A 242 4.65 3.59 27.59
N TYR A 243 4.60 2.30 27.29
CA TYR A 243 4.66 1.77 25.94
C TYR A 243 3.39 0.98 25.62
N VAL A 244 2.86 1.16 24.41
CA VAL A 244 1.74 0.38 23.89
C VAL A 244 2.19 -1.07 23.67
N VAL A 245 1.52 -2.03 24.32
CA VAL A 245 1.74 -3.46 24.12
C VAL A 245 0.76 -4.01 23.08
N LYS A 246 -0.53 -3.71 23.28
CA LYS A 246 -1.64 -4.27 22.51
C LYS A 246 -2.73 -3.21 22.35
N ILE A 247 -3.45 -3.26 21.24
CA ILE A 247 -4.60 -2.41 20.93
C ILE A 247 -5.77 -3.34 20.64
N HIS A 248 -6.93 -3.08 21.24
CA HIS A 248 -8.15 -3.85 21.01
C HIS A 248 -9.38 -2.93 21.05
N GLU A 249 -10.05 -2.77 19.90
CA GLU A 249 -11.16 -1.84 19.72
C GLU A 249 -10.77 -0.41 20.16
N GLU A 250 -11.23 0.08 21.32
CA GLU A 250 -10.81 1.40 21.86
C GLU A 250 -9.87 1.31 23.08
N ASP A 251 -9.55 0.11 23.56
CA ASP A 251 -8.65 -0.11 24.71
C ASP A 251 -7.18 -0.31 24.27
N VAL A 252 -6.27 0.42 24.91
CA VAL A 252 -4.81 0.29 24.77
C VAL A 252 -4.23 -0.39 26.01
N THR A 253 -3.64 -1.57 25.84
CA THR A 253 -2.85 -2.20 26.91
C THR A 253 -1.46 -1.59 26.96
N LEU A 254 -1.04 -1.12 28.15
CA LEU A 254 0.21 -0.40 28.39
C LEU A 254 1.17 -1.24 29.25
N LYS A 255 2.47 -1.13 28.95
CA LYS A 255 3.55 -1.51 29.86
C LYS A 255 4.22 -0.26 30.41
N LEU A 256 4.33 -0.19 31.72
CA LEU A 256 4.92 0.91 32.48
C LEU A 256 6.06 0.37 33.37
N ASN A 257 6.54 1.16 34.33
CA ASN A 257 7.42 0.66 35.38
C ASN A 257 6.61 -0.29 36.31
N PRO A 258 7.06 -1.54 36.57
CA PRO A 258 6.38 -2.46 37.50
C PRO A 258 6.07 -1.86 38.88
N GLU A 259 6.90 -0.96 39.39
CA GLU A 259 6.67 -0.24 40.65
C GLU A 259 5.41 0.64 40.56
N PHE A 260 5.19 1.30 39.42
CA PHE A 260 3.99 2.09 39.15
C PHE A 260 2.78 1.20 38.84
N GLU A 261 2.95 0.13 38.05
CA GLU A 261 1.86 -0.82 37.73
C GLU A 261 1.26 -1.47 38.99
N GLN A 262 2.10 -1.75 39.99
CA GLN A 262 1.67 -2.28 41.28
C GLN A 262 1.05 -1.20 42.17
N ALA A 263 1.65 -0.01 42.25
CA ALA A 263 1.22 1.07 43.15
C ALA A 263 0.02 1.90 42.65
N TYR A 264 -0.22 1.97 41.34
CA TYR A 264 -1.28 2.78 40.73
C TYR A 264 -2.67 2.41 41.28
N ASN A 265 -3.32 3.35 41.94
CA ASN A 265 -4.55 3.17 42.69
C ASN A 265 -5.70 4.01 42.11
N PHE A 266 -5.84 3.95 40.78
CA PHE A 266 -6.91 4.59 40.01
C PHE A 266 -6.91 6.14 40.01
N GLU A 267 -5.80 6.76 40.43
CA GLU A 267 -5.64 8.21 40.38
C GLU A 267 -5.78 8.78 38.96
N PRO A 268 -6.38 9.97 38.79
CA PRO A 268 -6.58 10.57 37.47
C PRO A 268 -5.25 11.06 36.89
N MET A 269 -4.96 10.63 35.66
CA MET A 269 -3.72 10.94 34.93
C MET A 269 -4.02 11.73 33.65
N ASP A 270 -3.12 12.61 33.27
CA ASP A 270 -3.09 13.18 31.91
C ASP A 270 -2.28 12.27 30.99
N VAL A 271 -2.64 12.19 29.71
CA VAL A 271 -2.00 11.32 28.72
C VAL A 271 -1.57 12.13 27.50
N GLU A 272 -0.27 12.08 27.20
CA GLU A 272 0.34 12.66 25.99
C GLU A 272 0.94 11.55 25.13
N PHE A 273 0.39 11.35 23.92
CA PHE A 273 0.92 10.39 22.95
C PHE A 273 2.13 10.99 22.21
N THR A 274 3.19 10.18 21.98
CA THR A 274 4.41 10.66 21.32
C THR A 274 4.72 9.88 20.05
N TYR A 275 4.94 10.59 18.94
CA TYR A 275 5.15 9.97 17.63
C TYR A 275 6.45 9.16 17.57
N ASN A 276 6.38 7.96 17.00
CA ASN A 276 7.49 7.03 16.88
C ASN A 276 8.39 7.38 15.69
N ARG A 277 9.28 8.35 15.90
CA ARG A 277 10.25 8.88 14.89
C ARG A 277 11.24 7.84 14.33
N THR A 278 11.14 6.55 14.68
CA THR A 278 12.14 5.52 14.31
C THR A 278 12.19 5.27 12.80
N THR A 279 11.03 5.08 12.14
CA THR A 279 11.00 4.89 10.67
C THR A 279 11.38 6.18 9.95
N SER A 280 10.79 7.33 10.33
CA SER A 280 11.14 8.67 9.83
C SER A 280 12.67 8.92 9.82
N ARG A 281 13.34 8.73 10.97
CA ARG A 281 14.80 8.91 11.08
C ARG A 281 15.62 7.92 10.25
N ARG A 282 15.11 6.71 9.99
CA ARG A 282 15.75 5.75 9.06
C ARG A 282 15.57 6.16 7.61
N CYS A 283 14.38 6.64 7.22
CA CYS A 283 14.14 7.22 5.90
C CYS A 283 15.04 8.43 5.64
N HIS A 284 15.17 9.35 6.60
CA HIS A 284 16.12 10.47 6.52
C HIS A 284 17.57 9.99 6.37
N PHE A 285 18.02 9.01 7.17
CA PHE A 285 19.38 8.46 7.04
C PHE A 285 19.60 7.79 5.67
N ALA A 286 18.60 7.07 5.15
CA ALA A 286 18.64 6.48 3.82
C ALA A 286 18.72 7.53 2.71
N LEU A 287 18.07 8.69 2.85
CA LEU A 287 18.23 9.84 1.95
C LEU A 287 19.63 10.47 2.01
N GLU A 288 20.37 10.31 3.10
CA GLU A 288 21.79 10.70 3.16
C GLU A 288 22.69 9.66 2.47
N GLN A 289 22.41 8.36 2.65
CA GLN A 289 23.14 7.28 1.98
C GLN A 289 22.79 7.13 0.50
N ALA A 290 21.66 7.69 0.04
CA ALA A 290 21.20 7.60 -1.34
C ALA A 290 22.21 8.14 -2.37
N VAL A 291 23.09 9.07 -1.96
CA VAL A 291 24.22 9.54 -2.78
C VAL A 291 25.13 8.38 -3.23
N HIS A 292 25.32 7.35 -2.39
CA HIS A 292 26.11 6.16 -2.68
C HIS A 292 25.43 5.16 -3.64
N LEU A 293 24.14 5.34 -3.97
CA LEU A 293 23.45 4.57 -5.01
C LEU A 293 23.68 5.15 -6.41
N GLY A 294 24.11 6.41 -6.48
CA GLY A 294 24.41 7.11 -7.73
C GLY A 294 23.20 7.39 -8.62
N VAL A 295 23.48 8.10 -9.72
CA VAL A 295 22.45 8.51 -10.69
C VAL A 295 21.79 7.30 -11.36
N LYS A 296 22.58 6.24 -11.66
CA LYS A 296 22.12 5.01 -12.33
C LYS A 296 20.93 4.31 -11.64
N VAL A 297 20.86 4.36 -10.30
CA VAL A 297 19.80 3.68 -9.54
C VAL A 297 18.59 4.59 -9.34
N LEU A 298 18.82 5.87 -9.04
CA LEU A 298 17.75 6.80 -8.67
C LEU A 298 17.11 7.50 -9.88
N PHE A 299 17.91 7.77 -10.90
CA PHE A 299 17.57 8.50 -12.13
C PHE A 299 18.13 7.78 -13.37
N PRO A 300 17.71 6.52 -13.64
CA PRO A 300 18.16 5.80 -14.83
C PRO A 300 17.68 6.49 -16.13
N GLU A 301 18.62 6.72 -17.04
CA GLU A 301 18.42 7.39 -18.33
C GLU A 301 18.93 6.55 -19.52
N GLU A 302 19.90 5.66 -19.31
CA GLU A 302 20.46 4.75 -20.32
C GLU A 302 20.66 3.34 -19.76
N VAL A 303 20.65 2.32 -20.64
CA VAL A 303 20.89 0.91 -20.28
C VAL A 303 22.34 0.54 -20.61
N ILE A 304 23.12 0.20 -19.57
CA ILE A 304 24.54 -0.14 -19.72
C ILE A 304 24.77 -1.60 -19.29
N LEU A 305 24.91 -2.49 -20.28
CA LEU A 305 25.14 -3.91 -20.06
C LEU A 305 26.46 -4.17 -19.31
N GLN A 306 26.40 -5.08 -18.34
CA GLN A 306 27.51 -5.66 -17.60
C GLN A 306 27.66 -7.13 -18.00
N SER A 307 28.83 -7.73 -17.78
CA SER A 307 29.02 -9.18 -17.93
C SER A 307 28.04 -9.96 -17.04
N PRO A 308 27.37 -11.02 -17.51
CA PRO A 308 26.49 -11.85 -16.68
C PRO A 308 27.18 -12.37 -15.41
N GLN A 309 26.46 -12.44 -14.30
CA GLN A 309 26.97 -12.97 -13.04
C GLN A 309 27.17 -14.49 -13.08
N VAL A 310 26.28 -15.19 -13.80
CA VAL A 310 26.36 -16.64 -14.05
C VAL A 310 26.57 -16.87 -15.53
N THR A 311 27.57 -17.69 -15.89
CA THR A 311 27.89 -18.07 -17.27
C THR A 311 27.63 -19.56 -17.48
N GLY A 312 26.35 -19.93 -17.42
CA GLY A 312 25.80 -21.24 -17.80
C GLY A 312 24.93 -21.16 -19.06
N GLY A 313 24.24 -22.24 -19.40
CA GLY A 313 23.39 -22.42 -20.59
C GLY A 313 22.05 -21.66 -20.56
N TRP A 314 21.89 -20.68 -19.67
CA TRP A 314 20.65 -19.91 -19.49
C TRP A 314 20.26 -18.99 -20.67
N ASN A 315 21.08 -18.92 -21.71
CA ASN A 315 20.89 -18.05 -22.87
C ASN A 315 20.12 -18.73 -24.00
N HIS A 316 18.99 -18.10 -24.38
CA HIS A 316 18.25 -18.30 -25.63
C HIS A 316 17.84 -19.75 -25.98
N ALA A 317 16.61 -20.09 -25.63
CA ALA A 317 15.83 -20.99 -26.48
C ALA A 317 15.71 -20.35 -27.89
N GLN A 318 15.76 -21.18 -28.94
CA GLN A 318 15.91 -20.74 -30.33
C GLN A 318 14.63 -20.06 -30.86
N ASP A 319 14.79 -19.00 -31.65
CA ASP A 319 13.74 -18.54 -32.56
C ASP A 319 13.49 -19.62 -33.63
N PRO A 320 12.25 -20.07 -33.85
CA PRO A 320 11.95 -21.13 -34.80
C PRO A 320 11.81 -20.58 -36.23
N GLY A 321 12.94 -20.29 -36.88
CA GLY A 321 12.98 -20.17 -38.35
C GLY A 321 14.07 -19.29 -38.97
N ASP A 322 15.22 -19.89 -39.30
CA ASP A 322 16.02 -19.51 -40.48
C ASP A 322 16.85 -20.70 -40.98
N ASP A 323 16.27 -21.51 -41.87
CA ASP A 323 16.94 -22.67 -42.50
C ASP A 323 17.63 -22.23 -43.81
N GLY A 324 18.82 -21.64 -43.67
CA GLY A 324 19.64 -21.12 -44.78
C GLY A 324 21.10 -21.60 -44.72
N PRO A 325 21.64 -22.31 -45.75
CA PRO A 325 23.00 -22.85 -45.70
C PRO A 325 24.08 -21.76 -45.84
N PRO A 326 25.25 -21.92 -45.19
CA PRO A 326 26.23 -20.84 -45.04
C PRO A 326 27.06 -20.56 -46.30
N ALA A 327 27.05 -19.30 -46.75
CA ALA A 327 27.98 -18.80 -47.76
C ALA A 327 29.31 -18.36 -47.13
N HIS A 328 30.43 -18.70 -47.79
CA HIS A 328 31.78 -18.55 -47.25
C HIS A 328 32.53 -17.36 -47.91
N GLN A 329 33.45 -16.73 -47.17
CA GLN A 329 34.39 -15.67 -47.63
C GLN A 329 33.75 -14.26 -47.81
N ASN A 330 34.46 -13.12 -47.85
CA ASN A 330 35.92 -12.88 -47.75
C ASN A 330 36.28 -11.54 -47.03
N ARG A 331 37.57 -11.20 -46.96
CA ARG A 331 38.14 -10.09 -46.16
C ARG A 331 38.19 -8.71 -46.88
N LYS A 332 37.93 -7.65 -46.09
CA LYS A 332 38.63 -6.32 -46.03
C LYS A 332 38.65 -5.34 -47.25
N ALA A 333 38.04 -4.16 -46.99
CA ALA A 333 38.67 -2.81 -46.94
C ALA A 333 38.58 -1.79 -48.11
N VAL A 334 38.75 -0.50 -47.71
CA VAL A 334 39.19 0.72 -48.47
C VAL A 334 38.13 1.64 -49.14
N LYS A 335 37.84 2.76 -48.44
CA LYS A 335 37.81 4.19 -48.83
C LYS A 335 37.04 4.76 -50.07
N ASP A 336 36.35 5.86 -49.75
CA ASP A 336 36.34 7.20 -50.39
C ASP A 336 35.51 7.54 -51.65
N GLN A 337 34.97 8.78 -51.58
CA GLN A 337 34.62 9.73 -52.65
C GLN A 337 33.45 9.43 -53.62
N LEU A 338 32.45 10.34 -53.62
CA LEU A 338 31.89 10.92 -54.85
C LEU A 338 31.11 12.24 -54.62
N LYS A 339 31.28 13.18 -55.57
CA LYS A 339 30.66 14.51 -55.77
C LYS A 339 31.17 15.04 -57.14
N PRO A 340 30.61 16.08 -57.81
CA PRO A 340 29.44 16.93 -57.51
C PRO A 340 28.51 17.13 -58.76
N ALA A 341 27.92 18.34 -58.92
CA ALA A 341 27.00 18.85 -59.97
C ALA A 341 25.50 18.52 -59.76
N ALA A 342 24.52 19.44 -59.68
CA ALA A 342 24.16 20.71 -60.37
C ALA A 342 23.18 20.47 -61.56
N ASP A 343 22.18 21.32 -61.87
CA ASP A 343 21.90 22.72 -61.46
C ASP A 343 20.38 23.09 -61.58
N THR A 344 20.03 24.37 -61.41
CA THR A 344 18.78 25.12 -61.72
C THR A 344 17.74 25.38 -60.59
N GLY A 345 17.33 26.64 -60.48
CA GLY A 345 16.18 27.19 -59.72
C GLY A 345 15.37 28.13 -60.64
N PRO A 346 14.84 29.31 -60.23
CA PRO A 346 14.77 29.97 -58.91
C PRO A 346 13.34 29.82 -58.29
N VAL A 347 12.60 30.69 -57.56
CA VAL A 347 12.62 32.14 -57.19
C VAL A 347 11.90 32.34 -55.84
N GLY A 348 12.27 33.34 -55.02
CA GLY A 348 11.42 33.91 -53.96
C GLY A 348 12.17 34.43 -52.72
N ALA A 349 12.17 35.75 -52.49
CA ALA A 349 12.69 36.41 -51.27
C ALA A 349 11.51 36.76 -50.31
N GLN A 350 11.64 37.26 -49.06
CA GLN A 350 12.60 38.15 -48.38
C GLN A 350 12.61 37.92 -46.84
N ASP A 351 13.48 38.48 -45.97
CA ASP A 351 14.91 38.89 -46.03
C ASP A 351 15.41 39.25 -44.61
N THR A 352 16.57 38.71 -44.17
CA THR A 352 17.48 39.26 -43.10
C THR A 352 16.94 39.37 -41.64
N LEU A 353 17.74 39.51 -40.55
CA LEU A 353 19.19 39.71 -40.31
C LEU A 353 19.76 38.73 -39.24
N GLY A 354 21.09 38.55 -39.23
CA GLY A 354 21.91 38.15 -38.07
C GLY A 354 22.87 39.30 -37.67
N PRO A 355 24.12 39.09 -37.19
CA PRO A 355 24.86 37.85 -36.90
C PRO A 355 25.00 37.69 -35.35
N ALA A 356 26.10 37.38 -34.63
CA ALA A 356 27.52 37.11 -34.89
C ALA A 356 28.19 36.32 -33.72
N ALA A 357 29.45 35.90 -33.87
CA ALA A 357 30.26 35.25 -32.83
C ALA A 357 31.77 35.47 -33.03
N PHE A 358 32.56 35.29 -31.95
CA PHE A 358 34.04 35.14 -31.91
C PHE A 358 34.36 34.20 -30.73
N ALA A 359 35.22 33.17 -30.75
CA ALA A 359 36.54 32.94 -31.38
C ALA A 359 37.68 33.76 -30.74
N ALA A 360 38.87 33.24 -30.42
CA ALA A 360 39.38 31.86 -30.26
C ALA A 360 40.74 31.93 -29.49
N GLY A 361 41.31 30.80 -29.03
CA GLY A 361 42.67 30.81 -28.44
C GLY A 361 43.20 29.45 -27.98
N MET A 362 44.41 29.08 -28.43
CA MET A 362 45.11 27.84 -28.06
C MET A 362 46.52 28.13 -27.53
N SER A 363 46.95 27.41 -26.50
CA SER A 363 48.38 27.15 -26.22
C SER A 363 48.56 25.90 -25.34
N ARG A 364 49.74 25.28 -25.37
CA ARG A 364 50.04 23.94 -24.83
C ARG A 364 51.32 23.93 -23.99
N LEU A 365 51.47 22.84 -23.21
CA LEU A 365 52.74 22.26 -22.67
C LEU A 365 53.43 22.96 -21.48
N GLY A 366 54.05 22.12 -20.64
CA GLY A 366 54.85 22.48 -19.47
C GLY A 366 54.75 21.39 -18.39
N ALA A 367 55.86 20.84 -17.90
CA ALA A 367 55.87 19.71 -16.96
C ALA A 367 57.07 19.77 -15.98
N CYS A 368 57.01 18.91 -14.95
CA CYS A 368 58.03 18.64 -13.90
C CYS A 368 58.21 19.69 -12.79
N GLY A 369 58.50 19.20 -11.57
CA GLY A 369 59.12 19.95 -10.46
C GLY A 369 60.64 19.68 -10.41
N PRO A 370 61.33 19.63 -9.24
CA PRO A 370 60.79 19.56 -7.86
C PRO A 370 61.53 20.40 -6.77
N ALA A 371 61.07 20.25 -5.52
CA ALA A 371 61.82 20.27 -4.24
C ALA A 371 62.57 21.53 -3.70
N GLY A 372 62.43 21.77 -2.38
CA GLY A 372 63.56 22.11 -1.49
C GLY A 372 63.47 23.37 -0.61
N GLY A 373 63.78 23.24 0.69
CA GLY A 373 64.08 24.34 1.64
C GLY A 373 62.85 24.96 2.36
N ALA A 374 62.65 25.02 3.69
CA ALA A 374 63.39 24.74 4.95
C ALA A 374 63.79 25.98 5.78
N GLY A 375 63.33 26.04 7.04
CA GLY A 375 63.74 27.02 8.07
C GLY A 375 62.61 27.96 8.55
N THR A 376 62.50 28.38 9.82
CA THR A 376 63.32 28.09 11.02
C THR A 376 62.53 28.19 12.34
N ALA A 377 62.88 27.29 13.29
CA ALA A 377 62.98 27.39 14.77
C ALA A 377 62.18 28.43 15.62
N GLY A 378 61.84 28.14 16.88
CA GLY A 378 62.03 26.89 17.67
C GLY A 378 62.07 27.09 19.21
N HIS A 379 62.53 26.06 19.94
CA HIS A 379 62.66 25.95 21.43
C HIS A 379 61.34 25.92 22.23
N GLY A 380 61.17 25.24 23.37
CA GLY A 380 62.02 24.33 24.19
C GLY A 380 61.40 24.16 25.61
N GLN A 381 61.68 23.19 26.50
CA GLN A 381 62.53 21.99 26.52
C GLN A 381 62.08 20.95 27.60
N LYS A 382 62.27 19.64 27.33
CA LYS A 382 62.71 18.54 28.25
C LYS A 382 61.99 18.22 29.58
N ARG A 383 61.59 16.93 29.72
CA ARG A 383 62.10 15.89 30.68
C ARG A 383 61.57 14.51 30.20
N ARG A 384 62.37 13.58 29.68
CA ARG A 384 63.19 12.53 30.35
C ARG A 384 62.35 11.66 31.34
N HIS A 385 62.39 10.31 31.33
CA HIS A 385 63.56 9.42 31.16
C HIS A 385 63.27 8.00 30.57
N ARG A 386 64.33 7.42 29.95
CA ARG A 386 64.72 5.98 29.85
C ARG A 386 63.79 4.94 29.19
N HIS A 387 64.18 4.51 27.98
CA HIS A 387 64.04 3.12 27.52
C HIS A 387 65.06 2.19 28.22
N ARG A 388 64.82 0.88 28.16
CA ARG A 388 65.82 -0.19 28.29
C ARG A 388 65.50 -1.29 27.28
N HIS A 389 66.48 -1.74 26.50
CA HIS A 389 66.29 -2.87 25.58
C HIS A 389 66.36 -4.21 26.31
N LEU A 390 65.59 -5.18 25.81
CA LEU A 390 65.93 -6.60 25.69
C LEU A 390 65.14 -7.14 24.48
N GLY A 391 65.76 -7.99 23.67
CA GLY A 391 65.17 -8.49 22.41
C GLY A 391 64.40 -9.80 22.58
N SER A 392 63.51 -10.09 21.64
CA SER A 392 62.96 -11.42 21.39
C SER A 392 62.60 -11.58 19.91
N GLU A 393 62.69 -12.80 19.40
CA GLU A 393 62.72 -13.10 17.97
C GLU A 393 61.33 -13.00 17.30
N HIS A 394 61.27 -12.42 16.10
CA HIS A 394 60.07 -12.50 15.26
C HIS A 394 60.02 -13.86 14.54
N ARG A 395 59.41 -14.86 15.18
CA ARG A 395 59.04 -16.11 14.50
C ARG A 395 57.81 -15.89 13.62
N THR A 396 57.99 -16.05 12.31
CA THR A 396 56.89 -16.22 11.36
C THR A 396 56.12 -17.50 11.67
N PRO A 397 54.77 -17.50 11.70
CA PRO A 397 53.99 -18.73 11.79
C PRO A 397 54.06 -19.49 10.45
N THR A 398 54.85 -20.57 10.42
CA THR A 398 54.99 -21.43 9.24
C THR A 398 53.65 -22.05 8.84
N VAL A 399 53.34 -22.04 7.54
CA VAL A 399 52.17 -22.74 7.00
C VAL A 399 52.35 -24.25 7.16
N LEU A 400 51.51 -24.87 8.00
CA LEU A 400 51.42 -26.31 8.13
C LEU A 400 50.60 -26.88 6.97
N ALA A 401 51.30 -27.35 5.93
CA ALA A 401 50.69 -28.09 4.84
C ALA A 401 50.18 -29.47 5.33
N PRO A 402 48.93 -29.87 5.05
CA PRO A 402 48.48 -31.24 5.27
C PRO A 402 49.24 -32.23 4.38
N LEU A 403 49.65 -33.36 4.94
CA LEU A 403 50.31 -34.44 4.21
C LEU A 403 49.36 -35.07 3.19
N LEU A 404 49.82 -35.23 1.94
CA LEU A 404 49.09 -36.01 0.93
C LEU A 404 48.98 -37.48 1.37
N ARG A 405 47.75 -38.00 1.34
CA ARG A 405 47.49 -39.43 1.18
C ARG A 405 47.00 -39.67 -0.26
N PRO A 406 47.60 -40.59 -1.03
CA PRO A 406 47.09 -40.94 -2.35
C PRO A 406 45.93 -41.94 -2.25
N GLY A 407 45.06 -41.94 -3.27
CA GLY A 407 44.00 -42.93 -3.45
C GLY A 407 42.65 -42.53 -2.82
N GLY A 408 41.72 -42.10 -3.69
CA GLY A 408 40.36 -41.71 -3.29
C GLY A 408 39.79 -40.68 -4.26
N GLU A 409 39.23 -41.13 -5.37
CA GLU A 409 38.55 -40.28 -6.35
C GLU A 409 37.22 -39.75 -5.78
N ALA A 410 37.30 -38.70 -4.96
CA ALA A 410 36.16 -37.87 -4.67
C ALA A 410 35.76 -37.15 -5.98
N ARG A 411 34.82 -37.75 -6.73
CA ARG A 411 34.24 -37.14 -7.93
C ARG A 411 33.84 -35.70 -7.59
N ALA A 412 34.35 -34.74 -8.34
CA ALA A 412 33.75 -33.42 -8.37
C ALA A 412 32.25 -33.59 -8.74
N PRO A 413 31.33 -32.85 -8.11
CA PRO A 413 29.93 -32.92 -8.50
C PRO A 413 29.84 -32.49 -9.98
N GLU A 414 29.50 -33.45 -10.84
CA GLU A 414 29.24 -33.23 -12.25
C GLU A 414 28.19 -32.12 -12.38
N ALA A 415 28.43 -31.16 -13.27
CA ALA A 415 27.56 -29.99 -13.41
C ALA A 415 26.16 -30.46 -13.80
N ARG A 416 25.20 -30.32 -12.87
CA ARG A 416 23.80 -30.63 -13.14
C ARG A 416 23.29 -29.65 -14.18
N GLU A 417 22.61 -30.18 -15.19
CA GLU A 417 21.91 -29.36 -16.18
C GLU A 417 20.85 -28.50 -15.48
N GLU A 418 20.67 -27.28 -15.98
CA GLU A 418 20.28 -26.14 -15.15
C GLU A 418 18.74 -25.99 -15.02
N GLU A 419 18.14 -26.87 -14.21
CA GLU A 419 16.71 -26.90 -13.92
C GLU A 419 16.25 -25.83 -12.90
N PHE A 420 14.99 -25.41 -13.03
CA PHE A 420 14.29 -24.59 -12.02
C PHE A 420 13.85 -25.47 -10.84
N PHE A 421 13.98 -24.99 -9.61
CA PHE A 421 13.56 -25.72 -8.40
C PHE A 421 12.05 -25.91 -8.35
N ASN A 422 11.29 -24.93 -8.83
CA ASN A 422 9.87 -25.06 -9.10
C ASN A 422 9.62 -25.32 -10.60
N PRO A 423 9.26 -26.54 -11.02
CA PRO A 423 9.00 -26.84 -12.44
C PRO A 423 7.72 -26.17 -12.97
N LEU A 424 6.79 -25.78 -12.10
CA LEU A 424 5.49 -25.19 -12.46
C LEU A 424 5.56 -23.71 -12.86
N LEU A 425 6.74 -23.09 -12.82
CA LEU A 425 6.90 -21.69 -13.24
C LEU A 425 6.60 -21.50 -14.72
N ASN A 426 5.84 -20.46 -15.07
CA ASN A 426 5.58 -20.11 -16.47
C ASN A 426 6.74 -19.34 -17.11
N GLU A 427 6.69 -19.15 -18.43
CA GLU A 427 7.75 -18.51 -19.22
C GLU A 427 8.17 -17.12 -18.71
N ASN A 428 7.23 -16.25 -18.33
CA ASN A 428 7.56 -14.92 -17.80
C ASN A 428 8.18 -15.00 -16.40
N GLN A 429 7.75 -15.94 -15.56
CA GLN A 429 8.37 -16.19 -14.26
C GLN A 429 9.80 -16.73 -14.43
N ARG A 430 10.00 -17.68 -15.36
CA ARG A 430 11.32 -18.23 -15.74
C ARG A 430 12.23 -17.14 -16.33
N LEU A 431 11.72 -16.28 -17.21
CA LEU A 431 12.44 -15.14 -17.79
C LEU A 431 12.88 -14.15 -16.71
N ALA A 432 11.99 -13.80 -15.78
CA ALA A 432 12.32 -12.93 -14.66
C ALA A 432 13.44 -13.51 -13.79
N VAL A 433 13.36 -14.80 -13.45
CA VAL A 433 14.41 -15.49 -12.69
C VAL A 433 15.74 -15.50 -13.46
N ARG A 434 15.72 -15.74 -14.78
CA ARG A 434 16.93 -15.70 -15.63
C ARG A 434 17.58 -14.31 -15.66
N ARG A 435 16.79 -13.25 -15.85
CA ARG A 435 17.28 -11.86 -15.87
C ARG A 435 17.76 -11.38 -14.51
N ILE A 436 17.17 -11.89 -13.42
CA ILE A 436 17.70 -11.70 -12.08
C ILE A 436 19.04 -12.45 -11.93
N LEU A 437 19.13 -13.71 -12.35
CA LEU A 437 20.35 -14.51 -12.21
C LEU A 437 21.53 -13.99 -13.03
N SER A 438 21.29 -13.50 -14.26
CA SER A 438 22.30 -12.88 -15.11
C SER A 438 22.71 -11.50 -14.58
N GLY A 439 21.76 -10.69 -14.12
CA GLY A 439 22.03 -9.36 -13.57
C GLY A 439 22.61 -8.38 -14.59
N ASP A 440 22.23 -8.52 -15.87
CA ASP A 440 22.84 -7.87 -17.05
C ASP A 440 22.92 -6.34 -16.94
N CYS A 441 21.95 -5.69 -16.27
CA CYS A 441 21.85 -4.22 -16.19
C CYS A 441 22.29 -3.62 -14.85
N ARG A 442 22.90 -4.41 -13.94
CA ARG A 442 23.26 -3.91 -12.59
C ARG A 442 24.15 -2.65 -12.66
N PRO A 443 23.91 -1.62 -11.82
CA PRO A 443 23.04 -1.61 -10.65
C PRO A 443 21.56 -1.23 -10.91
N LEU A 444 21.13 -1.04 -12.16
CA LEU A 444 19.77 -0.54 -12.45
C LEU A 444 18.72 -1.47 -11.81
N PRO A 445 17.73 -0.94 -11.07
CA PRO A 445 16.69 -1.75 -10.44
C PRO A 445 15.91 -2.58 -11.46
N TYR A 446 15.92 -3.90 -11.29
CA TYR A 446 15.10 -4.81 -12.08
C TYR A 446 13.69 -4.87 -11.51
N ILE A 447 12.66 -4.60 -12.32
CA ILE A 447 11.27 -4.53 -11.88
C ILE A 447 10.51 -5.81 -12.25
N LEU A 448 10.08 -6.54 -11.22
CA LEU A 448 9.11 -7.63 -11.37
C LEU A 448 7.70 -7.06 -11.22
N PHE A 449 7.11 -6.64 -12.33
CA PHE A 449 5.73 -6.15 -12.37
C PHE A 449 4.78 -7.34 -12.32
N GLY A 450 4.20 -7.59 -11.15
CA GLY A 450 3.23 -8.67 -10.95
C GLY A 450 1.87 -8.16 -10.48
N PRO A 451 0.91 -8.02 -11.42
CA PRO A 451 -0.52 -7.88 -11.16
C PRO A 451 -1.05 -8.89 -10.13
N PRO A 452 -2.22 -8.67 -9.51
CA PRO A 452 -2.73 -9.54 -8.46
C PRO A 452 -2.94 -10.98 -8.97
N GLY A 453 -2.62 -11.97 -8.14
CA GLY A 453 -2.76 -13.40 -8.47
C GLY A 453 -1.69 -13.99 -9.40
N THR A 454 -0.68 -13.23 -9.84
CA THR A 454 0.29 -13.69 -10.88
C THR A 454 1.52 -14.43 -10.38
N GLY A 455 1.62 -14.71 -9.08
CA GLY A 455 2.74 -15.48 -8.50
C GLY A 455 4.02 -14.69 -8.25
N LYS A 456 3.96 -13.37 -8.01
CA LYS A 456 5.12 -12.52 -7.61
C LYS A 456 6.04 -13.21 -6.62
N THR A 457 5.53 -13.49 -5.42
CA THR A 457 6.33 -14.04 -4.33
C THR A 457 6.91 -15.41 -4.70
N VAL A 458 6.18 -16.28 -5.41
CA VAL A 458 6.72 -17.57 -5.91
C VAL A 458 7.93 -17.35 -6.84
N THR A 459 7.88 -16.33 -7.69
CA THR A 459 8.99 -15.94 -8.59
C THR A 459 10.20 -15.40 -7.82
N ILE A 460 9.96 -14.62 -6.76
CA ILE A 460 11.03 -14.12 -5.86
C ILE A 460 11.68 -15.27 -5.08
N ILE A 461 10.89 -16.24 -4.63
CA ILE A 461 11.37 -17.42 -3.91
C ILE A 461 12.31 -18.24 -4.80
N GLU A 462 11.92 -18.52 -6.05
CA GLU A 462 12.81 -19.15 -7.03
C GLU A 462 14.08 -18.32 -7.25
N ALA A 463 13.95 -17.01 -7.50
CA ALA A 463 15.10 -16.14 -7.76
C ALA A 463 16.11 -16.12 -6.60
N VAL A 464 15.63 -16.10 -5.35
CA VAL A 464 16.47 -16.17 -4.14
C VAL A 464 17.15 -17.54 -4.01
N LEU A 465 16.46 -18.64 -4.35
CA LEU A 465 17.04 -19.98 -4.36
C LEU A 465 18.12 -20.13 -5.46
N GLN A 466 17.85 -19.66 -6.67
CA GLN A 466 18.80 -19.70 -7.79
C GLN A 466 20.06 -18.87 -7.52
N VAL A 467 19.92 -17.64 -7.02
CA VAL A 467 21.06 -16.82 -6.58
C VAL A 467 21.83 -17.51 -5.44
N TYR A 468 21.14 -18.13 -4.48
CA TYR A 468 21.77 -18.89 -3.40
C TYR A 468 22.56 -20.12 -3.90
N HIS A 469 22.08 -20.84 -4.90
CA HIS A 469 22.77 -22.03 -5.40
C HIS A 469 23.87 -21.71 -6.44
N ALA A 470 23.66 -20.75 -7.35
CA ALA A 470 24.58 -20.46 -8.44
C ALA A 470 25.72 -19.48 -8.10
N LEU A 471 25.55 -18.59 -7.10
CA LEU A 471 26.51 -17.54 -6.77
C LEU A 471 27.01 -17.67 -5.31
N PRO A 472 27.94 -18.58 -4.97
CA PRO A 472 28.30 -18.95 -3.59
C PRO A 472 28.61 -17.78 -2.63
N ASP A 473 29.24 -16.71 -3.11
CA ASP A 473 29.58 -15.52 -2.32
C ASP A 473 28.40 -14.53 -2.12
N SER A 474 27.25 -14.79 -2.75
CA SER A 474 26.10 -13.88 -2.70
C SER A 474 25.57 -13.70 -1.27
N ARG A 475 25.49 -12.45 -0.82
CA ARG A 475 24.70 -12.05 0.35
C ARG A 475 23.39 -11.42 -0.11
N ILE A 476 22.28 -12.00 0.33
CA ILE A 476 20.92 -11.68 -0.11
C ILE A 476 20.15 -11.04 1.04
N LEU A 477 19.60 -9.85 0.81
CA LEU A 477 18.67 -9.18 1.72
C LEU A 477 17.30 -9.09 1.05
N VAL A 478 16.29 -9.70 1.66
CA VAL A 478 14.90 -9.66 1.18
C VAL A 478 14.05 -8.84 2.14
N CYS A 479 13.37 -7.85 1.58
CA CYS A 479 12.56 -6.88 2.32
C CYS A 479 11.13 -6.84 1.80
N ALA A 480 10.22 -6.41 2.67
CA ALA A 480 8.89 -5.96 2.30
C ALA A 480 8.47 -4.81 3.24
N PRO A 481 7.52 -3.92 2.88
CA PRO A 481 7.08 -2.88 3.80
C PRO A 481 6.31 -3.48 5.01
N SER A 482 5.47 -4.49 4.79
CA SER A 482 4.70 -5.15 5.84
C SER A 482 5.41 -6.36 6.46
N ASN A 483 5.14 -6.64 7.74
CA ASN A 483 5.64 -7.85 8.39
C ASN A 483 5.05 -9.13 7.76
N SER A 484 3.78 -9.12 7.38
CA SER A 484 3.09 -10.29 6.80
C SER A 484 3.69 -10.71 5.46
N ALA A 485 4.08 -9.78 4.59
CA ALA A 485 4.78 -10.11 3.34
C ALA A 485 6.19 -10.68 3.61
N ALA A 486 6.96 -10.08 4.52
CA ALA A 486 8.27 -10.60 4.91
C ALA A 486 8.18 -11.98 5.61
N ASP A 487 7.10 -12.25 6.34
CA ASP A 487 6.84 -13.56 6.95
C ASP A 487 6.42 -14.61 5.92
N LEU A 488 5.60 -14.24 4.93
CA LEU A 488 5.24 -15.11 3.82
C LEU A 488 6.49 -15.55 3.04
N VAL A 489 7.41 -14.63 2.74
CA VAL A 489 8.69 -14.97 2.11
C VAL A 489 9.51 -15.95 2.97
N CYS A 490 9.59 -15.70 4.29
CA CYS A 490 10.29 -16.57 5.23
C CYS A 490 9.67 -17.98 5.28
N LEU A 491 8.33 -18.06 5.32
CA LEU A 491 7.58 -19.30 5.33
C LEU A 491 7.77 -20.08 4.03
N ARG A 492 7.66 -19.43 2.86
CA ARG A 492 7.87 -20.10 1.56
C ARG A 492 9.31 -20.62 1.37
N LEU A 493 10.32 -19.89 1.83
CA LEU A 493 11.71 -20.38 1.81
C LEU A 493 11.91 -21.56 2.78
N HIS A 494 11.26 -21.56 3.94
CA HIS A 494 11.25 -22.70 4.86
C HIS A 494 10.54 -23.93 4.24
N GLU A 495 9.35 -23.74 3.68
CA GLU A 495 8.56 -24.79 3.00
C GLU A 495 9.31 -25.45 1.84
N SER A 496 10.20 -24.71 1.14
CA SER A 496 11.01 -25.25 0.05
C SER A 496 11.93 -26.40 0.46
N ARG A 497 12.40 -26.42 1.72
CA ARG A 497 13.40 -27.37 2.28
C ARG A 497 14.75 -27.45 1.54
N LEU A 498 15.03 -26.53 0.61
CA LEU A 498 16.27 -26.51 -0.19
C LEU A 498 17.44 -25.79 0.52
N LEU A 499 17.14 -24.87 1.45
CA LEU A 499 18.14 -24.11 2.19
C LEU A 499 18.76 -24.91 3.34
N GLN A 500 20.09 -24.86 3.46
CA GLN A 500 20.80 -25.51 4.57
C GLN A 500 20.51 -24.82 5.93
N PRO A 501 20.38 -25.55 7.05
CA PRO A 501 20.20 -24.97 8.38
C PRO A 501 21.25 -23.89 8.71
N GLY A 502 20.81 -22.77 9.28
CA GLY A 502 21.69 -21.62 9.56
C GLY A 502 22.01 -20.72 8.35
N THR A 503 21.45 -20.99 7.16
CA THR A 503 21.59 -20.11 5.97
C THR A 503 20.77 -18.82 6.10
N MET A 504 19.56 -18.93 6.66
CA MET A 504 18.49 -17.91 6.60
C MET A 504 18.12 -17.39 7.99
N VAL A 505 17.78 -16.10 8.10
CA VAL A 505 17.34 -15.44 9.34
C VAL A 505 16.23 -14.41 9.09
N ARG A 506 15.31 -14.24 10.05
CA ARG A 506 14.19 -13.28 9.99
C ARG A 506 14.36 -12.17 11.04
N VAL A 507 14.89 -11.02 10.63
CA VAL A 507 15.12 -9.87 11.52
C VAL A 507 13.83 -9.06 11.66
N ASN A 508 13.34 -8.91 12.89
CA ASN A 508 12.09 -8.21 13.21
C ASN A 508 12.33 -6.87 13.92
N ALA A 509 11.33 -5.99 13.89
CA ALA A 509 11.30 -4.80 14.72
C ALA A 509 11.32 -5.17 16.23
N THR A 510 11.95 -4.33 17.05
CA THR A 510 12.16 -4.60 18.49
C THR A 510 10.88 -4.64 19.33
N CYS A 511 9.77 -4.11 18.83
CA CYS A 511 8.46 -4.10 19.47
C CYS A 511 7.52 -5.23 19.01
N ARG A 512 7.95 -6.10 18.10
CA ARG A 512 7.07 -7.16 17.59
C ARG A 512 6.82 -8.23 18.67
N LEU A 513 5.54 -8.50 18.95
CA LEU A 513 5.10 -9.56 19.85
C LEU A 513 5.31 -10.95 19.22
N GLU A 514 5.86 -11.89 19.98
CA GLU A 514 6.11 -13.28 19.53
C GLU A 514 4.82 -14.05 19.21
N GLU A 515 3.71 -13.71 19.88
CA GLU A 515 2.35 -14.20 19.58
C GLU A 515 1.91 -13.93 18.13
N THR A 516 2.44 -12.88 17.49
CA THR A 516 2.10 -12.51 16.10
C THR A 516 2.93 -13.24 15.04
N VAL A 517 3.78 -14.20 15.44
CA VAL A 517 4.73 -14.90 14.56
C VAL A 517 4.22 -16.30 14.28
N ILE A 518 4.12 -16.66 12.99
CA ILE A 518 3.75 -18.01 12.53
C ILE A 518 4.75 -19.02 13.13
N GLU A 519 4.24 -20.10 13.74
CA GLU A 519 5.04 -21.06 14.51
C GLU A 519 6.28 -21.56 13.74
N ALA A 520 6.08 -21.97 12.48
CA ALA A 520 7.12 -22.49 11.60
C ALA A 520 8.31 -21.54 11.39
N ILE A 521 8.15 -20.22 11.55
CA ILE A 521 9.23 -19.24 11.36
C ILE A 521 9.80 -18.67 12.67
N LYS A 522 9.27 -19.04 13.85
CA LYS A 522 9.76 -18.53 15.14
C LYS A 522 11.25 -18.79 15.37
N ALA A 523 11.78 -19.92 14.90
CA ALA A 523 13.22 -20.23 14.96
C ALA A 523 14.08 -19.18 14.22
N TYR A 524 13.72 -18.81 12.98
CA TYR A 524 14.42 -17.79 12.21
C TYR A 524 14.27 -16.39 12.82
N CYS A 525 13.15 -16.11 13.49
CA CYS A 525 12.92 -14.87 14.22
C CYS A 525 13.82 -14.77 15.48
N LYS A 526 14.02 -15.89 16.19
CA LYS A 526 14.86 -15.99 17.39
C LYS A 526 16.35 -15.80 17.09
N ASP A 527 16.81 -16.28 15.93
CA ASP A 527 18.17 -16.01 15.45
C ASP A 527 18.35 -14.59 14.92
N GLY A 528 17.24 -13.92 14.54
CA GLY A 528 17.21 -12.51 14.14
C GLY A 528 17.14 -11.49 15.28
N GLU A 529 17.20 -11.94 16.55
CA GLU A 529 17.25 -11.05 17.71
C GLU A 529 18.57 -10.29 17.85
N ASP A 530 19.68 -10.97 17.57
CA ASP A 530 21.03 -10.42 17.60
C ASP A 530 21.43 -10.01 16.18
N ILE A 531 21.55 -8.70 15.95
CA ILE A 531 21.83 -8.15 14.62
C ILE A 531 23.28 -8.43 14.18
N TRP A 532 24.22 -8.63 15.12
CA TRP A 532 25.59 -9.05 14.84
C TRP A 532 25.68 -10.54 14.48
N LYS A 533 24.81 -11.37 15.05
CA LYS A 533 24.61 -12.75 14.58
C LYS A 533 23.94 -12.75 13.20
N ALA A 534 22.84 -12.01 13.05
CA ALA A 534 22.03 -11.96 11.84
C ALA A 534 22.81 -11.49 10.60
N SER A 535 23.66 -10.47 10.71
CA SER A 535 24.45 -9.95 9.58
C SER A 535 25.43 -10.95 8.96
N ARG A 536 25.75 -12.04 9.67
CA ARG A 536 26.62 -13.13 9.19
C ARG A 536 25.90 -14.12 8.28
N PHE A 537 24.58 -14.29 8.43
CA PHE A 537 23.76 -15.17 7.60
C PHE A 537 23.83 -14.77 6.12
N ARG A 538 23.49 -15.72 5.23
CA ARG A 538 23.60 -15.51 3.78
C ARG A 538 22.29 -14.98 3.16
N ILE A 539 21.15 -15.36 3.74
CA ILE A 539 19.82 -14.84 3.40
C ILE A 539 19.23 -14.15 4.64
N ILE A 540 18.95 -12.87 4.54
CA ILE A 540 18.33 -12.07 5.60
C ILE A 540 16.95 -11.59 5.13
N ILE A 541 15.92 -11.85 5.94
CA ILE A 541 14.54 -11.44 5.65
C ILE A 541 14.09 -10.43 6.70
N THR A 542 13.60 -9.28 6.28
CA THR A 542 13.21 -8.20 7.21
C THR A 542 12.15 -7.26 6.62
N THR A 543 11.69 -6.26 7.38
CA THR A 543 10.88 -5.18 6.79
C THR A 543 11.76 -4.02 6.32
N CYS A 544 11.30 -3.22 5.36
CA CYS A 544 12.10 -2.11 4.81
C CYS A 544 12.64 -1.18 5.91
N SER A 545 11.77 -0.69 6.81
CA SER A 545 12.23 0.03 8.02
C SER A 545 13.19 -0.80 8.89
N SER A 546 12.96 -2.10 9.09
CA SER A 546 13.81 -2.94 9.97
C SER A 546 15.22 -3.19 9.39
N ALA A 547 15.41 -3.14 8.07
CA ALA A 547 16.75 -3.17 7.45
C ALA A 547 17.67 -2.05 7.97
N GLY A 548 17.09 -0.93 8.41
CA GLY A 548 17.82 0.17 9.06
C GLY A 548 18.46 -0.17 10.43
N LEU A 549 18.35 -1.42 10.90
CA LEU A 549 19.18 -1.96 11.99
C LEU A 549 20.62 -2.25 11.53
N PHE A 550 20.85 -2.55 10.26
CA PHE A 550 22.20 -2.85 9.74
C PHE A 550 23.11 -1.61 9.71
N TYR A 551 22.55 -0.42 9.49
CA TYR A 551 23.26 0.85 9.69
C TYR A 551 23.74 1.03 11.15
N GLN A 552 22.98 0.53 12.15
CA GLN A 552 23.31 0.71 13.57
C GLN A 552 24.47 -0.17 14.05
N ILE A 553 24.75 -1.29 13.37
CA ILE A 553 25.96 -2.10 13.60
C ILE A 553 27.10 -1.74 12.64
N GLY A 554 26.96 -0.70 11.82
CA GLY A 554 27.99 -0.27 10.87
C GLY A 554 28.27 -1.26 9.74
N VAL A 555 27.24 -1.97 9.23
CA VAL A 555 27.39 -2.75 7.99
C VAL A 555 27.83 -1.80 6.86
N ARG A 556 28.88 -2.18 6.13
CA ARG A 556 29.42 -1.41 5.02
C ARG A 556 28.50 -1.52 3.79
N VAL A 557 28.42 -0.44 3.02
CA VAL A 557 27.81 -0.44 1.68
C VAL A 557 28.47 -1.53 0.82
N GLY A 558 27.66 -2.34 0.13
CA GLY A 558 28.13 -3.50 -0.64
C GLY A 558 28.29 -4.81 0.17
N HIS A 559 27.97 -4.83 1.47
CA HIS A 559 27.87 -6.09 2.22
C HIS A 559 26.74 -6.99 1.69
N PHE A 560 25.67 -6.39 1.17
CA PHE A 560 24.65 -7.12 0.43
C PHE A 560 24.92 -6.99 -1.07
N THR A 561 25.06 -8.15 -1.72
CA THR A 561 25.25 -8.26 -3.17
C THR A 561 23.92 -8.14 -3.92
N HIS A 562 22.83 -8.62 -3.31
CA HIS A 562 21.49 -8.66 -3.90
C HIS A 562 20.49 -8.13 -2.86
N VAL A 563 19.68 -7.14 -3.25
CA VAL A 563 18.49 -6.70 -2.50
C VAL A 563 17.23 -6.96 -3.29
N PHE A 564 16.30 -7.67 -2.67
CA PHE A 564 14.94 -7.88 -3.16
C PHE A 564 13.97 -7.08 -2.28
N VAL A 565 13.03 -6.36 -2.89
CA VAL A 565 11.92 -5.72 -2.19
C VAL A 565 10.61 -6.26 -2.78
N ASP A 566 9.88 -7.11 -2.04
CA ASP A 566 8.52 -7.53 -2.40
C ASP A 566 7.50 -6.48 -1.93
N GLU A 567 6.39 -6.40 -2.67
CA GLU A 567 5.36 -5.35 -2.52
C GLU A 567 5.96 -3.92 -2.49
N ALA A 568 7.02 -3.67 -3.25
CA ALA A 568 7.74 -2.39 -3.33
C ALA A 568 6.87 -1.19 -3.72
N GLY A 569 5.71 -1.44 -4.36
CA GLY A 569 4.69 -0.42 -4.65
C GLY A 569 4.05 0.18 -3.39
N GLN A 570 3.99 -0.56 -2.28
CA GLN A 570 3.45 -0.09 -1.00
C GLN A 570 4.47 0.74 -0.18
N ALA A 571 5.77 0.59 -0.45
CA ALA A 571 6.82 1.29 0.28
C ALA A 571 6.96 2.73 -0.23
N SER A 572 6.96 3.71 0.68
CA SER A 572 7.33 5.09 0.31
C SER A 572 8.74 5.10 -0.26
N GLU A 573 9.05 5.98 -1.21
CA GLU A 573 10.38 6.01 -1.82
C GLU A 573 11.51 6.11 -0.77
N PRO A 574 11.45 7.02 0.24
CA PRO A 574 12.45 7.06 1.32
C PRO A 574 12.53 5.81 2.20
N GLU A 575 11.47 5.02 2.31
CA GLU A 575 11.49 3.73 3.01
C GLU A 575 12.13 2.63 2.15
N CYS A 576 11.84 2.62 0.84
CA CYS A 576 12.44 1.69 -0.12
C CYS A 576 13.97 1.88 -0.21
N LEU A 577 14.46 3.11 -0.04
CA LEU A 577 15.89 3.40 0.08
C LEU A 577 16.58 2.76 1.30
N ILE A 578 15.86 2.43 2.38
CA ILE A 578 16.47 1.90 3.61
C ILE A 578 17.25 0.60 3.36
N PRO A 579 16.70 -0.45 2.71
CA PRO A 579 17.49 -1.61 2.31
C PRO A 579 18.40 -1.36 1.11
N LEU A 580 17.98 -0.55 0.13
CA LEU A 580 18.78 -0.28 -1.07
C LEU A 580 20.14 0.34 -0.73
N GLY A 581 20.19 1.33 0.17
CA GLY A 581 21.43 2.02 0.59
C GLY A 581 22.49 1.16 1.31
N LEU A 582 22.26 -0.15 1.46
CA LEU A 582 23.25 -1.13 1.93
C LEU A 582 23.99 -1.84 0.76
N VAL A 583 23.61 -1.58 -0.49
CA VAL A 583 24.13 -2.19 -1.73
C VAL A 583 25.08 -1.24 -2.46
N SER A 584 26.06 -1.77 -3.20
CA SER A 584 26.95 -0.95 -4.04
C SER A 584 26.38 -0.69 -5.44
N ASP A 585 26.56 0.54 -5.89
CA ASP A 585 26.32 1.08 -7.23
C ASP A 585 27.19 0.49 -8.36
N VAL A 586 28.23 -0.29 -8.05
CA VAL A 586 29.14 -0.85 -9.07
C VAL A 586 28.74 -2.26 -9.49
N GLY A 587 28.51 -3.15 -8.51
CA GLY A 587 28.27 -4.57 -8.77
C GLY A 587 27.08 -5.16 -8.01
N GLY A 588 26.36 -4.36 -7.22
CA GLY A 588 25.20 -4.83 -6.47
C GLY A 588 23.93 -4.85 -7.33
N GLN A 589 23.06 -5.81 -7.07
CA GLN A 589 21.80 -6.00 -7.77
C GLN A 589 20.61 -5.61 -6.92
N ILE A 590 19.66 -4.89 -7.54
CA ILE A 590 18.41 -4.43 -6.92
C ILE A 590 17.25 -5.03 -7.70
N VAL A 591 16.32 -5.68 -7.00
CA VAL A 591 15.08 -6.25 -7.55
C VAL A 591 13.89 -5.64 -6.81
N LEU A 592 13.03 -4.92 -7.54
CA LEU A 592 11.81 -4.32 -7.01
C LEU A 592 10.60 -5.09 -7.56
N ALA A 593 9.97 -5.90 -6.72
CA ALA A 593 8.77 -6.65 -7.08
C ALA A 593 7.52 -5.94 -6.54
N GLY A 594 6.49 -5.82 -7.35
CA GLY A 594 5.30 -5.08 -6.96
C GLY A 594 4.31 -4.86 -8.10
N ASP A 595 3.41 -3.91 -7.88
CA ASP A 595 2.38 -3.53 -8.83
C ASP A 595 2.10 -2.02 -8.66
N PRO A 596 2.40 -1.17 -9.66
CA PRO A 596 2.14 0.27 -9.57
C PRO A 596 0.63 0.60 -9.63
N MET A 597 -0.21 -0.34 -10.08
CA MET A 597 -1.65 -0.13 -10.26
C MET A 597 -2.46 -0.49 -9.01
N GLN A 598 -1.85 -1.17 -8.03
CA GLN A 598 -2.45 -1.43 -6.70
C GLN A 598 -2.06 -0.36 -5.68
N LEU A 599 -2.64 -0.43 -4.47
CA LEU A 599 -2.45 0.55 -3.39
C LEU A 599 -0.97 0.87 -3.12
N GLY A 600 -0.67 2.16 -3.12
CA GLY A 600 0.65 2.73 -2.82
C GLY A 600 0.86 3.08 -1.34
N PRO A 601 1.88 3.89 -1.02
CA PRO A 601 2.23 4.26 0.35
C PRO A 601 1.11 5.00 1.09
N VAL A 602 0.86 4.61 2.34
CA VAL A 602 -0.14 5.24 3.21
C VAL A 602 0.43 6.51 3.83
N ILE A 603 0.23 7.65 3.14
CA ILE A 603 0.62 8.99 3.59
C ILE A 603 -0.63 9.73 4.08
N LYS A 604 -0.57 10.40 5.24
CA LYS A 604 -1.70 11.14 5.82
C LYS A 604 -1.67 12.64 5.52
N SER A 605 -0.48 13.24 5.49
CA SER A 605 -0.29 14.67 5.28
C SER A 605 -0.66 15.06 3.86
N ARG A 606 -1.72 15.88 3.72
CA ARG A 606 -2.17 16.40 2.41
C ARG A 606 -1.08 17.16 1.66
N LEU A 607 -0.18 17.84 2.39
CA LEU A 607 0.97 18.52 1.79
C LEU A 607 2.00 17.51 1.26
N ALA A 608 2.34 16.48 2.05
CA ALA A 608 3.29 15.47 1.61
C ALA A 608 2.76 14.65 0.41
N MET A 609 1.45 14.37 0.36
CA MET A 609 0.79 13.79 -0.81
C MET A 609 0.83 14.72 -2.04
N ALA A 610 0.44 15.99 -1.89
CA ALA A 610 0.39 16.94 -3.01
C ALA A 610 1.74 17.11 -3.73
N TYR A 611 2.87 16.92 -3.02
CA TYR A 611 4.22 16.99 -3.57
C TYR A 611 4.90 15.62 -3.79
N GLY A 612 4.13 14.51 -3.71
CA GLY A 612 4.51 13.21 -4.28
C GLY A 612 5.01 12.13 -3.33
N LEU A 613 4.91 12.27 -1.99
CA LEU A 613 5.38 11.23 -1.05
C LEU A 613 4.58 9.91 -1.16
N ASN A 614 3.36 9.96 -1.71
CA ASN A 614 2.50 8.81 -1.99
C ASN A 614 2.82 8.11 -3.32
N VAL A 615 3.92 8.47 -3.99
CA VAL A 615 4.45 7.74 -5.14
C VAL A 615 5.57 6.83 -4.65
N SER A 616 5.52 5.55 -5.01
CA SER A 616 6.58 4.60 -4.64
C SER A 616 7.80 4.73 -5.56
N LEU A 617 8.96 4.24 -5.11
CA LEU A 617 10.16 4.19 -5.96
C LEU A 617 9.91 3.38 -7.24
N LEU A 618 9.19 2.25 -7.12
CA LEU A 618 8.81 1.41 -8.26
C LEU A 618 7.96 2.18 -9.28
N GLU A 619 6.93 2.88 -8.82
CA GLU A 619 6.04 3.70 -9.67
C GLU A 619 6.79 4.87 -10.32
N ARG A 620 7.69 5.53 -9.58
CA ARG A 620 8.52 6.61 -10.13
C ARG A 620 9.55 6.10 -11.15
N LEU A 621 10.09 4.90 -10.97
CA LEU A 621 10.99 4.29 -11.95
C LEU A 621 10.24 3.88 -13.21
N MET A 622 9.02 3.33 -13.10
CA MET A 622 8.19 2.97 -14.26
C MET A 622 7.69 4.17 -15.10
N SER A 623 7.92 5.42 -14.68
CA SER A 623 7.73 6.63 -15.52
C SER A 623 9.03 7.18 -16.12
N ARG A 624 10.18 6.51 -15.95
CA ARG A 624 11.46 6.87 -16.59
C ARG A 624 11.54 6.30 -18.01
N PRO A 625 12.13 7.00 -19.00
CA PRO A 625 12.13 6.59 -20.40
C PRO A 625 12.52 5.13 -20.65
N VAL A 626 13.59 4.63 -20.02
CA VAL A 626 14.07 3.24 -20.22
C VAL A 626 13.17 2.15 -19.58
N TYR A 627 12.20 2.55 -18.75
CA TYR A 627 11.20 1.67 -18.11
C TYR A 627 9.76 1.89 -18.64
N LEU A 628 9.55 2.86 -19.55
CA LEU A 628 8.24 3.11 -20.14
C LEU A 628 7.78 1.89 -20.96
N ARG A 629 6.45 1.78 -21.09
CA ARG A 629 5.81 0.77 -21.94
C ARG A 629 5.90 1.24 -23.40
N ASP A 630 6.40 0.37 -24.27
CA ASP A 630 6.61 0.61 -25.69
C ASP A 630 6.21 -0.66 -26.47
N GLU A 631 5.08 -0.57 -27.20
CA GLU A 631 4.56 -1.69 -28.00
C GLU A 631 5.36 -1.89 -29.29
N ASP A 632 5.88 -0.81 -29.88
CA ASP A 632 6.59 -0.83 -31.17
C ASP A 632 7.98 -1.45 -31.00
N ALA A 633 8.69 -1.13 -29.92
CA ALA A 633 10.02 -1.67 -29.62
C ALA A 633 9.99 -3.03 -28.91
N PHE A 634 8.98 -3.31 -28.07
CA PHE A 634 8.99 -4.49 -27.19
C PHE A 634 7.69 -5.31 -27.20
N GLY A 635 6.79 -5.16 -28.18
CA GLY A 635 5.53 -5.90 -28.25
C GLY A 635 5.67 -7.42 -28.09
N ALA A 636 6.68 -8.02 -28.74
CA ALA A 636 6.99 -9.45 -28.62
C ALA A 636 7.45 -9.90 -27.21
N CYS A 637 7.86 -8.96 -26.36
CA CYS A 637 8.36 -9.18 -25.00
C CYS A 637 7.40 -8.66 -23.91
N GLY A 638 6.13 -8.39 -24.25
CA GLY A 638 5.14 -7.84 -23.32
C GLY A 638 5.20 -6.31 -23.16
N ALA A 639 5.62 -5.60 -24.21
CA ALA A 639 5.66 -4.14 -24.33
C ALA A 639 6.55 -3.40 -23.30
N TYR A 640 7.50 -4.08 -22.67
CA TYR A 640 8.54 -3.44 -21.85
C TYR A 640 9.92 -4.02 -22.20
N ASN A 641 10.99 -3.25 -21.93
CA ASN A 641 12.35 -3.72 -22.10
C ASN A 641 12.63 -4.94 -21.16
N PRO A 642 12.82 -6.16 -21.70
CA PRO A 642 12.95 -7.38 -20.90
C PRO A 642 14.27 -7.47 -20.12
N LEU A 643 15.19 -6.50 -20.29
CA LEU A 643 16.40 -6.36 -19.48
C LEU A 643 16.15 -5.60 -18.16
N LEU A 644 15.04 -4.88 -18.04
CA LEU A 644 14.71 -4.02 -16.90
C LEU A 644 13.37 -4.33 -16.24
N VAL A 645 12.40 -4.82 -17.01
CA VAL A 645 11.04 -5.14 -16.52
C VAL A 645 10.62 -6.50 -17.06
N THR A 646 10.01 -7.33 -16.22
CA THR A 646 9.16 -8.42 -16.71
C THR A 646 7.78 -8.32 -16.07
N LYS A 647 6.75 -8.32 -16.91
CA LYS A 647 5.35 -8.35 -16.49
C LYS A 647 4.85 -9.79 -16.41
N LEU A 648 4.32 -10.18 -15.25
CA LEU A 648 3.65 -11.47 -15.09
C LEU A 648 2.20 -11.35 -15.56
N VAL A 649 1.77 -12.17 -16.53
CA VAL A 649 0.44 -12.08 -17.15
C VAL A 649 -0.56 -13.14 -16.66
N LYS A 650 -0.08 -14.34 -16.33
CA LYS A 650 -0.92 -15.49 -15.95
C LYS A 650 -1.41 -15.36 -14.51
N ASN A 651 -2.72 -15.19 -14.32
CA ASN A 651 -3.38 -15.06 -13.02
C ASN A 651 -3.87 -16.44 -12.53
N TYR A 652 -3.43 -16.85 -11.35
CA TYR A 652 -3.75 -18.14 -10.73
C TYR A 652 -4.81 -18.02 -9.62
N ARG A 653 -5.58 -16.92 -9.56
CA ARG A 653 -6.49 -16.59 -8.45
C ARG A 653 -7.96 -16.62 -8.83
N SER A 654 -8.33 -15.91 -9.89
CA SER A 654 -9.70 -15.40 -10.08
C SER A 654 -10.38 -15.96 -11.32
N HIS A 655 -11.68 -16.24 -11.22
CA HIS A 655 -12.52 -16.62 -12.36
C HIS A 655 -12.45 -15.60 -13.52
N ALA A 656 -12.58 -16.06 -14.76
CA ALA A 656 -12.43 -15.23 -15.97
C ALA A 656 -13.31 -13.97 -15.97
N ALA A 657 -14.58 -14.10 -15.56
CA ALA A 657 -15.53 -12.99 -15.45
C ALA A 657 -15.13 -11.93 -14.39
N LEU A 658 -14.30 -12.29 -13.42
CA LEU A 658 -13.78 -11.37 -12.40
C LEU A 658 -12.47 -10.72 -12.86
N LEU A 659 -11.64 -11.43 -13.63
CA LEU A 659 -10.36 -10.91 -14.15
C LEU A 659 -10.54 -9.95 -15.33
N ALA A 660 -11.57 -10.14 -16.17
CA ALA A 660 -11.74 -9.43 -17.43
C ALA A 660 -11.81 -7.89 -17.29
N LEU A 661 -12.59 -7.38 -16.33
CA LEU A 661 -12.73 -5.93 -16.14
C LEU A 661 -11.45 -5.27 -15.56
N PRO A 662 -10.81 -5.78 -14.49
CA PRO A 662 -9.53 -5.25 -14.02
C PRO A 662 -8.41 -5.36 -15.07
N SER A 663 -8.36 -6.48 -15.81
CA SER A 663 -7.44 -6.66 -16.95
C SER A 663 -7.62 -5.54 -17.98
N ARG A 664 -8.86 -5.23 -18.37
CA ARG A 664 -9.21 -4.11 -19.28
C ARG A 664 -8.79 -2.74 -18.73
N LEU A 665 -9.10 -2.45 -17.46
CA LEU A 665 -8.95 -1.10 -16.89
C LEU A 665 -7.50 -0.75 -16.48
N PHE A 666 -6.72 -1.73 -16.02
CA PHE A 666 -5.42 -1.48 -15.37
C PHE A 666 -4.23 -2.16 -16.02
N TYR A 667 -4.44 -3.15 -16.90
CA TYR A 667 -3.38 -4.01 -17.39
C TYR A 667 -3.44 -4.27 -18.92
N HIS A 668 -4.08 -3.37 -19.67
CA HIS A 668 -4.18 -3.38 -21.16
C HIS A 668 -4.86 -4.63 -21.76
N LYS A 669 -5.72 -5.33 -21.00
CA LYS A 669 -6.33 -6.64 -21.32
C LYS A 669 -5.34 -7.82 -21.37
N GLU A 670 -4.09 -7.64 -20.95
CA GLU A 670 -3.02 -8.65 -21.10
C GLU A 670 -3.09 -9.81 -20.09
N LEU A 671 -3.96 -9.79 -19.07
CA LEU A 671 -3.98 -10.84 -18.04
C LEU A 671 -4.70 -12.12 -18.52
N GLU A 672 -3.98 -13.24 -18.48
CA GLU A 672 -4.47 -14.58 -18.79
C GLU A 672 -5.10 -15.26 -17.56
N VAL A 673 -6.12 -16.11 -17.77
CA VAL A 673 -6.74 -16.89 -16.71
C VAL A 673 -6.06 -18.27 -16.61
N CYS A 674 -5.42 -18.53 -15.47
CA CYS A 674 -4.78 -19.81 -15.12
C CYS A 674 -5.15 -20.25 -13.69
N ALA A 675 -6.24 -19.71 -13.14
CA ALA A 675 -6.78 -20.13 -11.85
C ALA A 675 -7.35 -21.55 -11.94
N ASP A 676 -7.24 -22.29 -10.84
CA ASP A 676 -7.84 -23.62 -10.69
C ASP A 676 -9.35 -23.56 -10.98
N PRO A 677 -9.87 -24.28 -11.99
CA PRO A 677 -11.29 -24.27 -12.32
C PRO A 677 -12.19 -24.78 -11.18
N GLU A 678 -11.74 -25.75 -10.36
CA GLU A 678 -12.54 -26.29 -9.26
C GLU A 678 -12.78 -25.20 -8.21
N VAL A 679 -11.73 -24.46 -7.84
CA VAL A 679 -11.82 -23.33 -6.90
C VAL A 679 -12.58 -22.17 -7.55
N ALA A 680 -12.20 -21.74 -8.75
CA ALA A 680 -12.69 -20.51 -9.37
C ALA A 680 -14.15 -20.61 -9.87
N ALA A 681 -14.61 -21.80 -10.27
CA ALA A 681 -15.99 -22.02 -10.71
C ALA A 681 -16.92 -22.57 -9.60
N SER A 682 -16.39 -22.91 -8.42
CA SER A 682 -17.13 -23.49 -7.28
C SER A 682 -18.48 -22.83 -6.98
N LEU A 683 -18.57 -21.49 -7.09
CA LEU A 683 -19.78 -20.71 -6.80
C LEU A 683 -20.56 -20.26 -8.05
N GLY A 684 -20.13 -20.65 -9.25
CA GLY A 684 -20.83 -20.34 -10.51
C GLY A 684 -22.24 -20.95 -10.60
N GLY A 685 -22.52 -21.99 -9.80
CA GLY A 685 -23.85 -22.59 -9.66
C GLY A 685 -24.77 -21.91 -8.63
N TRP A 686 -24.24 -21.04 -7.76
CA TRP A 686 -24.91 -20.58 -6.54
C TRP A 686 -26.31 -20.01 -6.77
N GLU A 687 -27.27 -20.40 -5.92
CA GLU A 687 -28.71 -20.18 -6.10
C GLU A 687 -29.12 -18.71 -6.30
N ARG A 688 -28.34 -17.75 -5.77
CA ARG A 688 -28.66 -16.32 -5.80
C ARG A 688 -27.91 -15.52 -6.89
N LEU A 689 -27.12 -16.18 -7.76
CA LEU A 689 -26.60 -15.52 -8.97
C LEU A 689 -27.73 -15.26 -9.98
N PRO A 690 -27.90 -14.02 -10.50
CA PRO A 690 -28.86 -13.73 -11.56
C PRO A 690 -28.58 -14.51 -12.84
N ARG A 691 -27.29 -14.76 -13.14
CA ARG A 691 -26.83 -15.56 -14.27
C ARG A 691 -25.86 -16.64 -13.81
N LYS A 692 -26.22 -17.91 -14.05
CA LYS A 692 -25.35 -19.06 -13.76
C LYS A 692 -24.09 -19.01 -14.61
N GLY A 693 -22.97 -19.45 -14.03
CA GLY A 693 -21.64 -19.40 -14.65
C GLY A 693 -20.99 -18.01 -14.68
N PHE A 694 -21.66 -16.96 -14.15
CA PHE A 694 -21.10 -15.60 -14.09
C PHE A 694 -21.01 -15.14 -12.62
N PRO A 695 -19.88 -15.41 -11.92
CA PRO A 695 -19.75 -15.18 -10.47
C PRO A 695 -19.48 -13.71 -10.08
N LEU A 696 -20.23 -12.79 -10.67
CA LEU A 696 -20.33 -11.38 -10.26
C LEU A 696 -21.79 -11.10 -9.90
N LEU A 697 -22.01 -10.25 -8.91
CA LEU A 697 -23.33 -9.77 -8.52
C LEU A 697 -23.25 -8.30 -8.11
N PHE A 698 -23.88 -7.41 -8.85
CA PHE A 698 -24.08 -6.03 -8.42
C PHE A 698 -25.49 -5.87 -7.87
N HIS A 699 -25.62 -5.41 -6.62
CA HIS A 699 -26.90 -5.12 -5.97
C HIS A 699 -27.01 -3.61 -5.73
N GLY A 700 -27.88 -2.94 -6.49
CA GLY A 700 -28.20 -1.53 -6.30
C GLY A 700 -28.98 -1.30 -5.01
N VAL A 701 -28.45 -0.48 -4.10
CA VAL A 701 -29.06 -0.14 -2.81
C VAL A 701 -29.20 1.37 -2.69
N ARG A 702 -30.45 1.87 -2.69
CA ARG A 702 -30.76 3.27 -2.33
C ARG A 702 -31.03 3.36 -0.83
N GLY A 703 -29.95 3.39 -0.07
CA GLY A 703 -29.97 3.59 1.38
C GLY A 703 -29.94 5.06 1.79
N SER A 704 -29.81 5.35 3.08
CA SER A 704 -29.50 6.70 3.58
C SER A 704 -28.19 6.65 4.37
N GLU A 705 -27.23 7.49 3.98
CA GLU A 705 -25.92 7.56 4.63
C GLU A 705 -25.97 8.37 5.94
N ALA A 706 -25.34 7.86 6.99
CA ALA A 706 -25.40 8.42 8.35
C ALA A 706 -24.01 8.57 8.98
N ARG A 707 -23.93 9.41 10.02
CA ARG A 707 -22.79 9.57 10.95
C ARG A 707 -23.32 9.55 12.39
N GLU A 708 -22.50 9.14 13.34
CA GLU A 708 -22.94 8.84 14.71
C GLU A 708 -21.99 9.43 15.75
N GLY A 709 -22.56 10.06 16.78
CA GLY A 709 -21.84 10.59 17.94
C GLY A 709 -20.70 11.55 17.56
N ARG A 710 -19.45 11.12 17.76
CA ARG A 710 -18.24 11.94 17.48
C ARG A 710 -17.46 11.50 16.24
N SER A 711 -17.89 10.44 15.54
CA SER A 711 -17.16 9.88 14.40
C SER A 711 -17.46 10.62 13.09
N PRO A 712 -16.45 11.13 12.36
CA PRO A 712 -16.63 11.64 11.00
C PRO A 712 -16.83 10.53 9.95
N SER A 713 -16.72 9.24 10.32
CA SER A 713 -16.91 8.12 9.38
C SER A 713 -18.39 7.88 9.09
N TRP A 714 -18.72 7.72 7.81
CA TRP A 714 -20.05 7.36 7.36
C TRP A 714 -20.37 5.86 7.56
N PHE A 715 -21.65 5.53 7.56
CA PHE A 715 -22.19 4.16 7.46
C PHE A 715 -23.59 4.20 6.80
N ASN A 716 -24.08 3.05 6.35
CA ASN A 716 -25.35 2.89 5.63
C ASN A 716 -26.05 1.60 6.11
N PRO A 717 -27.12 1.72 6.94
CA PRO A 717 -27.84 0.58 7.51
C PRO A 717 -28.35 -0.42 6.46
N ALA A 718 -28.94 0.05 5.37
CA ALA A 718 -29.53 -0.81 4.34
C ALA A 718 -28.46 -1.67 3.64
N GLU A 719 -27.30 -1.08 3.30
CA GLU A 719 -26.16 -1.86 2.82
C GLU A 719 -25.63 -2.83 3.87
N ALA A 720 -25.51 -2.43 5.14
CA ALA A 720 -24.97 -3.28 6.21
C ALA A 720 -25.84 -4.53 6.46
N VAL A 721 -27.16 -4.38 6.41
CA VAL A 721 -28.11 -5.50 6.51
C VAL A 721 -28.10 -6.35 5.24
N GLN A 722 -27.89 -5.75 4.05
CA GLN A 722 -27.75 -6.53 2.83
C GLN A 722 -26.42 -7.31 2.76
N VAL A 723 -25.33 -6.82 3.37
CA VAL A 723 -24.11 -7.61 3.64
C VAL A 723 -24.45 -8.81 4.54
N LEU A 724 -25.09 -8.56 5.69
CA LEU A 724 -25.48 -9.63 6.64
C LEU A 724 -26.28 -10.73 5.94
N ARG A 725 -27.28 -10.36 5.14
CA ARG A 725 -28.10 -11.30 4.36
C ARG A 725 -27.26 -12.16 3.43
N TYR A 726 -26.32 -11.57 2.69
CA TYR A 726 -25.43 -12.33 1.80
C TYR A 726 -24.44 -13.23 2.57
N CYS A 727 -23.84 -12.76 3.66
CA CYS A 727 -23.01 -13.58 4.54
C CYS A 727 -23.78 -14.81 5.06
N CYS A 728 -25.00 -14.63 5.55
CA CYS A 728 -25.86 -15.74 6.00
C CYS A 728 -26.22 -16.71 4.86
N LEU A 729 -26.55 -16.20 3.66
CA LEU A 729 -26.89 -17.02 2.49
C LEU A 729 -25.71 -17.84 1.95
N LEU A 730 -24.47 -17.42 2.19
CA LEU A 730 -23.25 -18.15 1.80
C LEU A 730 -22.83 -19.17 2.86
N ALA A 731 -22.77 -18.75 4.14
CA ALA A 731 -22.36 -19.60 5.25
C ALA A 731 -23.38 -20.69 5.62
N ARG A 732 -24.65 -20.53 5.22
CA ARG A 732 -25.77 -21.46 5.49
C ARG A 732 -26.42 -22.03 4.21
N SER A 733 -25.75 -21.94 3.06
CA SER A 733 -26.24 -22.57 1.82
C SER A 733 -26.20 -24.09 1.91
N LEU A 734 -27.29 -24.76 1.51
CA LEU A 734 -27.37 -26.23 1.41
C LEU A 734 -26.65 -26.79 0.17
N SER A 735 -26.45 -25.97 -0.85
CA SER A 735 -25.91 -26.37 -2.16
C SER A 735 -24.48 -25.87 -2.43
N SER A 736 -24.02 -24.85 -1.69
CA SER A 736 -22.69 -24.25 -1.87
C SER A 736 -22.23 -23.59 -0.57
N GLN A 737 -22.08 -24.37 0.51
CA GLN A 737 -21.66 -23.84 1.81
C GLN A 737 -20.22 -23.30 1.75
N VAL A 738 -20.05 -22.01 2.09
CA VAL A 738 -18.73 -21.38 2.18
C VAL A 738 -18.31 -21.25 3.65
N SER A 739 -17.06 -21.56 3.95
CA SER A 739 -16.48 -21.31 5.29
C SER A 739 -16.53 -19.82 5.62
N PRO A 740 -16.92 -19.39 6.83
CA PRO A 740 -16.88 -17.98 7.23
C PRO A 740 -15.51 -17.31 6.99
N GLN A 741 -14.41 -18.07 7.15
CA GLN A 741 -13.03 -17.59 6.96
C GLN A 741 -12.69 -17.35 5.48
N ASP A 742 -13.43 -17.97 4.55
CA ASP A 742 -13.31 -17.79 3.10
C ASP A 742 -14.18 -16.62 2.56
N ILE A 743 -14.89 -15.92 3.44
CA ILE A 743 -15.70 -14.73 3.11
C ILE A 743 -14.99 -13.47 3.63
N GLY A 744 -14.68 -12.55 2.72
CA GLY A 744 -14.17 -11.22 3.06
C GLY A 744 -15.17 -10.11 2.76
N VAL A 745 -15.33 -9.17 3.68
CA VAL A 745 -16.14 -7.96 3.50
C VAL A 745 -15.25 -6.71 3.50
N ILE A 746 -15.27 -5.99 2.39
CA ILE A 746 -14.48 -4.77 2.16
C ILE A 746 -15.41 -3.56 2.16
N THR A 747 -15.07 -2.54 2.95
CA THR A 747 -15.77 -1.24 2.88
C THR A 747 -14.83 -0.08 3.25
N PRO A 748 -14.86 1.07 2.53
CA PRO A 748 -13.90 2.15 2.77
C PRO A 748 -14.19 2.98 4.03
N TYR A 749 -15.31 2.76 4.72
CA TYR A 749 -15.68 3.51 5.92
C TYR A 749 -15.71 2.62 7.16
N ARG A 750 -14.95 2.99 8.20
CA ARG A 750 -14.81 2.15 9.39
C ARG A 750 -16.10 2.05 10.21
N LYS A 751 -16.94 3.09 10.28
CA LYS A 751 -18.26 2.92 10.94
C LYS A 751 -19.13 1.88 10.24
N GLN A 752 -19.00 1.68 8.93
CA GLN A 752 -19.62 0.54 8.25
C GLN A 752 -18.99 -0.80 8.68
N VAL A 753 -17.65 -0.91 8.78
CA VAL A 753 -16.96 -2.09 9.33
C VAL A 753 -17.49 -2.44 10.74
N GLU A 754 -17.66 -1.44 11.60
CA GLU A 754 -18.14 -1.58 12.98
C GLU A 754 -19.58 -2.09 13.04
N LYS A 755 -20.51 -1.45 12.30
CA LYS A 755 -21.92 -1.85 12.25
C LYS A 755 -22.11 -3.24 11.63
N ILE A 756 -21.34 -3.60 10.60
CA ILE A 756 -21.34 -4.96 10.02
C ILE A 756 -20.81 -5.99 11.03
N LYS A 757 -19.72 -5.71 11.75
CA LYS A 757 -19.20 -6.62 12.80
C LYS A 757 -20.22 -6.85 13.92
N ILE A 758 -20.99 -5.83 14.30
CA ILE A 758 -22.10 -5.97 15.26
C ILE A 758 -23.19 -6.90 14.71
N LEU A 759 -23.62 -6.71 13.46
CA LEU A 759 -24.61 -7.57 12.81
C LEU A 759 -24.15 -9.03 12.69
N LEU A 760 -22.87 -9.26 12.37
CA LEU A 760 -22.30 -10.62 12.26
C LEU A 760 -22.11 -11.31 13.62
N ARG A 761 -21.78 -10.55 14.68
CA ARG A 761 -21.78 -11.04 16.08
C ARG A 761 -23.15 -11.57 16.50
N ASN A 762 -24.24 -10.92 16.06
CA ASN A 762 -25.62 -11.33 16.40
C ASN A 762 -26.11 -12.61 15.69
N VAL A 763 -25.33 -13.19 14.77
CA VAL A 763 -25.69 -14.40 14.00
C VAL A 763 -24.59 -15.48 14.00
N ASP A 764 -23.64 -15.37 14.94
CA ASP A 764 -22.50 -16.28 15.12
C ASP A 764 -21.59 -16.44 13.87
N LEU A 765 -21.42 -15.34 13.11
CA LEU A 765 -20.52 -15.28 11.93
C LEU A 765 -19.31 -14.36 12.15
N THR A 766 -18.71 -14.43 13.35
CA THR A 766 -17.58 -13.58 13.77
C THR A 766 -16.28 -13.81 13.00
N ASP A 767 -16.12 -14.99 12.41
CA ASP A 767 -14.93 -15.41 11.67
C ASP A 767 -14.81 -14.75 10.28
N ILE A 768 -15.89 -14.12 9.79
CA ILE A 768 -15.88 -13.37 8.53
C ILE A 768 -14.98 -12.13 8.69
N LYS A 769 -13.94 -12.03 7.87
CA LYS A 769 -13.03 -10.88 7.87
C LYS A 769 -13.76 -9.64 7.34
N VAL A 770 -13.89 -8.59 8.16
CA VAL A 770 -14.44 -7.28 7.76
C VAL A 770 -13.42 -6.18 8.03
N GLY A 771 -13.14 -5.34 7.03
CA GLY A 771 -12.11 -4.29 7.11
C GLY A 771 -12.07 -3.35 5.90
N SER A 772 -11.08 -2.45 5.87
CA SER A 772 -10.84 -1.54 4.74
C SER A 772 -10.06 -2.19 3.58
N VAL A 773 -9.95 -1.51 2.44
CA VAL A 773 -9.20 -2.02 1.27
C VAL A 773 -7.72 -2.27 1.62
N GLU A 774 -7.15 -1.40 2.45
CA GLU A 774 -5.78 -1.50 2.97
C GLU A 774 -5.59 -2.76 3.84
N GLU A 775 -6.56 -3.12 4.69
CA GLU A 775 -6.51 -4.35 5.50
C GLU A 775 -6.53 -5.63 4.66
N PHE A 776 -7.02 -5.57 3.41
CA PHE A 776 -7.13 -6.69 2.49
C PHE A 776 -5.98 -6.77 1.47
N GLN A 777 -5.03 -5.82 1.48
CA GLN A 777 -3.90 -5.86 0.56
C GLN A 777 -3.01 -7.10 0.84
N GLY A 778 -2.49 -7.72 -0.21
CA GLY A 778 -1.79 -9.02 -0.15
C GLY A 778 -2.71 -10.25 0.07
N GLN A 779 -3.87 -10.10 0.71
CA GLN A 779 -4.82 -11.19 0.96
C GLN A 779 -5.68 -11.54 -0.26
N GLU A 780 -6.40 -12.65 -0.15
CA GLU A 780 -7.36 -13.23 -1.11
C GLU A 780 -8.35 -14.10 -0.35
N HIS A 781 -9.61 -14.13 -0.78
CA HIS A 781 -10.69 -14.93 -0.17
C HIS A 781 -11.52 -15.60 -1.27
N LEU A 782 -12.26 -16.69 -0.97
CA LEU A 782 -13.12 -17.33 -1.97
C LEU A 782 -14.21 -16.37 -2.46
N VAL A 783 -14.86 -15.68 -1.51
CA VAL A 783 -15.89 -14.67 -1.74
C VAL A 783 -15.43 -13.31 -1.23
N ILE A 784 -15.72 -12.26 -2.00
CA ILE A 784 -15.61 -10.87 -1.54
C ILE A 784 -16.95 -10.16 -1.67
N ILE A 785 -17.35 -9.45 -0.62
CA ILE A 785 -18.50 -8.54 -0.60
C ILE A 785 -17.98 -7.11 -0.42
N ILE A 786 -18.28 -6.21 -1.35
CA ILE A 786 -17.93 -4.79 -1.26
C ILE A 786 -19.17 -3.98 -0.84
N SER A 787 -19.09 -3.20 0.23
CA SER A 787 -20.10 -2.18 0.60
C SER A 787 -19.51 -0.79 0.40
N THR A 788 -20.10 -0.01 -0.49
CA THR A 788 -19.60 1.32 -0.89
C THR A 788 -20.12 2.47 -0.02
N VAL A 789 -21.21 2.24 0.73
CA VAL A 789 -21.84 3.12 1.73
C VAL A 789 -22.54 4.36 1.17
N ARG A 790 -21.92 5.04 0.20
CA ARG A 790 -22.38 6.37 -0.25
C ARG A 790 -23.66 6.26 -1.07
N SER A 791 -24.64 7.07 -0.68
CA SER A 791 -26.02 7.00 -1.18
C SER A 791 -26.73 8.35 -1.23
N ASN A 792 -26.10 9.46 -0.79
CA ASN A 792 -26.60 10.78 -1.13
C ASN A 792 -26.50 10.99 -2.66
N GLU A 793 -27.56 11.50 -3.29
CA GLU A 793 -27.69 11.69 -4.74
C GLU A 793 -27.61 13.16 -5.18
N ASP A 794 -27.58 14.12 -4.24
CA ASP A 794 -27.60 15.55 -4.54
C ASP A 794 -26.42 16.00 -5.43
N GLU A 795 -26.62 17.08 -6.20
CA GLU A 795 -25.59 17.70 -7.03
C GLU A 795 -24.74 18.67 -6.19
N PHE A 796 -23.42 18.61 -6.37
CA PHE A 796 -22.44 19.48 -5.72
C PHE A 796 -21.39 19.94 -6.74
N GLU A 797 -20.88 21.16 -6.62
CA GLU A 797 -20.04 21.82 -7.62
C GLU A 797 -18.64 21.18 -7.86
N ASP A 798 -18.24 20.15 -7.09
CA ASP A 798 -17.01 19.36 -7.35
C ASP A 798 -17.18 17.89 -6.91
N ASP A 799 -17.58 17.03 -7.85
CA ASP A 799 -17.80 15.58 -7.65
C ASP A 799 -16.60 14.85 -7.02
N ARG A 800 -15.36 15.35 -7.20
CA ARG A 800 -14.15 14.68 -6.65
C ARG A 800 -14.13 14.66 -5.13
N TYR A 801 -14.75 15.64 -4.47
CA TYR A 801 -14.91 15.63 -3.01
C TYR A 801 -16.06 14.74 -2.55
N PHE A 802 -17.02 14.44 -3.42
CA PHE A 802 -18.24 13.74 -3.05
C PHE A 802 -18.01 12.25 -2.78
N LEU A 803 -17.39 11.52 -3.71
CA LEU A 803 -17.05 10.10 -3.57
C LEU A 803 -15.87 9.85 -2.60
N GLY A 804 -14.97 10.83 -2.45
CA GLY A 804 -13.94 10.89 -1.42
C GLY A 804 -12.93 9.73 -1.45
N PHE A 805 -13.18 8.66 -0.69
CA PHE A 805 -12.28 7.51 -0.60
C PHE A 805 -12.50 6.50 -1.75
N LEU A 806 -13.66 6.54 -2.40
CA LEU A 806 -14.07 5.62 -3.48
C LEU A 806 -13.39 5.94 -4.82
N SER A 807 -13.13 7.22 -5.12
CA SER A 807 -12.56 7.68 -6.40
C SER A 807 -11.07 7.36 -6.60
N ASN A 808 -10.48 6.55 -5.72
CA ASN A 808 -9.12 6.07 -5.86
C ASN A 808 -9.11 4.76 -6.68
N SER A 809 -8.75 4.87 -7.96
CA SER A 809 -8.73 3.74 -8.89
C SER A 809 -7.82 2.57 -8.45
N LYS A 810 -6.74 2.84 -7.71
CA LYS A 810 -5.86 1.82 -7.13
C LYS A 810 -6.55 1.04 -6.00
N ARG A 811 -7.38 1.70 -5.17
CA ARG A 811 -8.25 1.01 -4.19
C ARG A 811 -9.30 0.15 -4.87
N PHE A 812 -9.96 0.66 -5.90
CA PHE A 812 -10.92 -0.11 -6.69
C PHE A 812 -10.25 -1.39 -7.22
N ASN A 813 -9.10 -1.25 -7.90
CA ASN A 813 -8.32 -2.36 -8.44
C ASN A 813 -7.96 -3.41 -7.36
N VAL A 814 -7.46 -2.99 -6.19
CA VAL A 814 -7.20 -3.93 -5.07
C VAL A 814 -8.49 -4.66 -4.68
N ALA A 815 -9.59 -3.94 -4.40
CA ALA A 815 -10.83 -4.53 -3.89
C ALA A 815 -11.43 -5.58 -4.84
N VAL A 816 -11.56 -5.26 -6.14
CA VAL A 816 -12.17 -6.18 -7.13
C VAL A 816 -11.26 -7.35 -7.52
N THR A 817 -9.98 -7.33 -7.15
CA THR A 817 -9.00 -8.41 -7.41
C THR A 817 -8.66 -9.26 -6.17
N ARG A 818 -9.41 -9.09 -5.07
CA ARG A 818 -9.36 -9.98 -3.90
C ARG A 818 -10.08 -11.33 -4.06
N PRO A 819 -11.21 -11.47 -4.80
CA PRO A 819 -11.98 -12.72 -4.83
C PRO A 819 -11.37 -13.78 -5.76
N LYS A 820 -11.58 -15.05 -5.39
CA LYS A 820 -11.30 -16.20 -6.26
C LYS A 820 -12.52 -16.58 -7.11
N ALA A 821 -13.66 -16.81 -6.45
CA ALA A 821 -14.79 -17.52 -7.02
C ALA A 821 -16.13 -16.76 -6.99
N LEU A 822 -16.24 -15.65 -6.26
CA LEU A 822 -17.43 -14.80 -6.25
C LEU A 822 -17.13 -13.36 -5.80
N LEU A 823 -17.64 -12.38 -6.55
CA LEU A 823 -17.67 -10.96 -6.14
C LEU A 823 -19.12 -10.47 -6.02
N ILE A 824 -19.47 -9.94 -4.85
CA ILE A 824 -20.73 -9.22 -4.62
C ILE A 824 -20.40 -7.74 -4.37
N VAL A 825 -21.09 -6.81 -5.02
CA VAL A 825 -20.93 -5.36 -4.81
C VAL A 825 -22.26 -4.73 -4.46
N LEU A 826 -22.28 -3.93 -3.38
CA LEU A 826 -23.45 -3.24 -2.86
C LEU A 826 -23.21 -1.72 -2.90
N GLY A 827 -24.19 -0.96 -3.38
CA GLY A 827 -24.11 0.50 -3.40
C GLY A 827 -25.18 1.17 -4.24
N ASN A 828 -25.26 2.51 -4.15
CA ASN A 828 -26.22 3.28 -4.93
C ASN A 828 -25.70 3.52 -6.36
N PRO A 829 -26.34 2.99 -7.43
CA PRO A 829 -25.87 3.16 -8.80
C PRO A 829 -25.92 4.62 -9.27
N TYR A 830 -26.85 5.44 -8.75
CA TYR A 830 -26.98 6.88 -9.06
C TYR A 830 -25.76 7.69 -8.59
N VAL A 831 -25.03 7.18 -7.58
CA VAL A 831 -23.81 7.80 -7.04
C VAL A 831 -22.57 7.21 -7.71
N LEU A 832 -22.56 5.89 -7.87
CA LEU A 832 -21.39 5.14 -8.35
C LEU A 832 -21.15 5.28 -9.85
N VAL A 833 -22.15 5.66 -10.65
CA VAL A 833 -21.98 5.98 -12.08
C VAL A 833 -21.08 7.20 -12.31
N ARG A 834 -20.93 8.10 -11.33
CA ARG A 834 -20.05 9.29 -11.43
C ARG A 834 -18.56 8.97 -11.33
N ASP A 835 -18.17 7.76 -10.88
CA ASP A 835 -16.78 7.31 -10.87
C ASP A 835 -16.45 6.48 -12.12
N PRO A 836 -15.35 6.74 -12.85
CA PRO A 836 -15.02 5.97 -14.07
C PRO A 836 -14.80 4.47 -13.87
N CYS A 837 -14.35 4.02 -12.69
CA CYS A 837 -14.10 2.61 -12.41
C CYS A 837 -15.39 1.88 -11.98
N PHE A 838 -16.18 2.50 -11.10
CA PHE A 838 -17.49 1.94 -10.70
C PHE A 838 -18.54 2.06 -11.81
N GLY A 839 -18.52 3.10 -12.64
CA GLY A 839 -19.32 3.21 -13.86
C GLY A 839 -19.02 2.07 -14.83
N ALA A 840 -17.74 1.82 -15.13
CA ALA A 840 -17.32 0.69 -15.96
C ALA A 840 -17.65 -0.69 -15.35
N LEU A 841 -17.83 -0.78 -14.03
CA LEU A 841 -18.32 -1.98 -13.34
C LEU A 841 -19.85 -2.13 -13.43
N LEU A 842 -20.60 -1.03 -13.32
CA LEU A 842 -22.04 -1.00 -13.53
C LEU A 842 -22.38 -1.41 -14.96
N GLU A 843 -21.79 -0.77 -15.97
CA GLU A 843 -21.90 -1.15 -17.39
C GLU A 843 -21.64 -2.64 -17.61
N TYR A 844 -20.54 -3.14 -17.07
CA TYR A 844 -20.15 -4.55 -17.19
C TYR A 844 -21.15 -5.50 -16.51
N SER A 845 -21.71 -5.10 -15.36
CA SER A 845 -22.69 -5.89 -14.61
C SER A 845 -24.06 -5.94 -15.32
N ILE A 846 -24.50 -4.80 -15.89
CA ILE A 846 -25.76 -4.69 -16.63
C ILE A 846 -25.65 -5.47 -17.95
N THR A 847 -24.61 -5.22 -18.75
CA THR A 847 -24.40 -5.85 -20.07
C THR A 847 -24.30 -7.39 -19.98
N ASN A 848 -23.85 -7.94 -18.86
CA ASN A 848 -23.77 -9.39 -18.64
C ASN A 848 -25.00 -9.99 -17.94
N GLY A 849 -26.00 -9.20 -17.55
CA GLY A 849 -27.21 -9.68 -16.88
C GLY A 849 -26.99 -10.09 -15.42
N VAL A 850 -26.11 -9.39 -14.69
CA VAL A 850 -25.76 -9.68 -13.28
C VAL A 850 -25.96 -8.50 -12.32
N TYR A 851 -26.78 -7.53 -12.74
CA TYR A 851 -27.30 -6.46 -11.91
C TYR A 851 -28.63 -6.87 -11.25
N THR A 852 -28.87 -6.44 -10.00
CA THR A 852 -30.13 -6.60 -9.25
C THR A 852 -30.32 -5.45 -8.25
N GLY A 853 -31.42 -5.43 -7.50
CA GLY A 853 -31.71 -4.40 -6.49
C GLY A 853 -32.61 -3.29 -7.02
N CYS A 854 -32.27 -2.02 -6.75
CA CYS A 854 -33.04 -0.85 -7.16
C CYS A 854 -32.97 -0.56 -8.68
N ASP A 855 -33.83 0.35 -9.16
CA ASP A 855 -33.84 0.80 -10.56
C ASP A 855 -32.52 1.44 -11.00
N LEU A 856 -32.18 1.29 -12.28
CA LEU A 856 -31.02 1.95 -12.87
C LEU A 856 -31.23 3.46 -13.07
N PRO A 857 -30.15 4.26 -12.96
CA PRO A 857 -30.17 5.68 -13.34
C PRO A 857 -30.40 5.84 -14.85
N PRO A 858 -31.01 6.96 -15.31
CA PRO A 858 -31.55 7.09 -16.68
C PRO A 858 -30.57 6.76 -17.80
N GLU A 859 -29.30 7.12 -17.62
CA GLU A 859 -28.20 6.95 -18.57
C GLU A 859 -27.95 5.47 -18.86
N LEU A 860 -27.98 4.63 -17.81
CA LEU A 860 -27.67 3.20 -17.86
C LEU A 860 -28.87 2.34 -18.27
N ARG A 861 -30.11 2.86 -18.28
CA ARG A 861 -31.30 2.12 -18.70
C ARG A 861 -31.22 1.63 -20.15
N SER A 862 -30.48 2.35 -21.00
CA SER A 862 -30.22 1.98 -22.40
C SER A 862 -29.44 0.67 -22.58
N LEU A 863 -28.72 0.21 -21.56
CA LEU A 863 -27.93 -1.01 -21.56
C LEU A 863 -28.72 -2.25 -21.10
N GLN A 864 -29.90 -2.06 -20.50
CA GLN A 864 -30.75 -3.14 -20.02
C GLN A 864 -31.62 -3.67 -21.16
N LYS A 865 -31.20 -4.79 -21.76
CA LYS A 865 -31.85 -5.50 -22.87
C LYS A 865 -32.35 -6.88 -22.44
#